data_AF-A0A2P8AIE5-F1
#
_entry.id   AF-A0A2P8AIE5-F1
#
_cell.length_a   1.000
_cell.length_b   1.000
_cell.length_c   1.000
_cell.angle_alpha   90.00
_cell.angle_beta   90.00
_cell.angle_gamma   90.00
#
_symmetry.space_group_name_H-M   'P 1'
#
loop_
_entity.id
_entity.type
_entity.pdbx_description
1 polymer ?
#
loop_
_entity_poly.entity_id
_entity_poly.type
_entity_poly.pdbx_seq_one_letter_code
_entity_poly.pdbx_strand_id
1 'polypeptide(L)'
;MSDSPLFVPNDTLLGDSDGSSSDDDGGVDIFCLNTGLGKQSLDAMVDNSLQLRKQTKATVKSLDPFGTLPQVRENTKRTVTRFNRFRVDVLRKDLKEPFDTLDLVRFLDALVTIVVPKSVCNTKAVPSVRTVLGWICQVMRWATFQYPDLKLQSSKVKAFISGLIRDKKVISGIWRESIFLGFATVRRMSWDWLNDAVVNGTRSMDVTVFRLLSVILCSSMGARSGDIALSQGYSTECLVWSDIVITYCDEATKFCIEDLVATITLRAAKGHKWEHNASTIKHLSAMPPSSAHVCPIRLLIVHALRNSLVHATSFADVLQQMATRNDRTLVWACPAYPVIYHITTGGFALETSKPAPAASINTSVKSIGRVSGILAHTYSHALRKGYARDVAHLTTPVVGTVTPAVTEALGHALDGMKRITAGYVGGMSTDLNAAREQNKHVSHRREPRFAEPKTLPKTDRPFFIRPRIDHASLQTFMTEKWPAGYKGIKDFEALSESQQRNVRKHLKRSLDDAALESATVESPADKKAKADRQPLMPLDKNAFQLRPDRGSVKGNSRQQISSTSAVSDSMSDPRQRLATGLVPDSMSGPSQPLSADESDFASLVDPRLRRFSAEASGPISDPRPLQETDGIVEASVSDDEDLSELDDAANFFIDIVSRDPQGHDHVQQSDSTVNDKQYDSDVDDICAGKTLVDDSISDLLDVTDSGPPVCSDQDFVTYFSEYNVCKSDQFGNEFQLHSGDLTKMQNVRFLPRVTGGSRNDPTPWSWLCPTPGCGARFPALLALTIHGTSCTPAVVQRRSELAARESISCPQPGCTHIAYSIDGPSGRTAEASLDQHHREQHAFVPRHCPTDGCTDLTIFTNIHDFKQHQNRAHYNTRIIPCPQPDCDKTYKSKQKLKTHLLSAHGITDTDKLKRLADAAKPRAKKSRPAKPSTKYQPHQCGVDGCKLTPKLRVHHVRHLIRVHNFSEADAEAAVPQGAFKTRRRTKKKNNDDENDDDGDDGGDDGE
;
A
#
# COMPACT_ATOMS: atom_id res chain seq x y z
N MET A 1 -32.52 54.23 -57.38
CA MET A 1 -33.10 54.14 -58.73
C MET A 1 -33.97 52.89 -58.77
N SER A 2 -35.27 53.10 -59.03
CA SER A 2 -36.37 52.12 -59.24
C SER A 2 -36.58 51.09 -58.11
N ASP A 3 -37.47 51.23 -57.12
CA ASP A 3 -38.88 51.68 -57.01
C ASP A 3 -39.96 50.83 -57.69
N SER A 4 -40.86 50.33 -56.82
CA SER A 4 -42.28 49.97 -56.97
C SER A 4 -42.68 48.48 -57.12
N PRO A 5 -43.88 48.05 -56.65
CA PRO A 5 -44.84 48.72 -55.73
C PRO A 5 -45.48 47.85 -54.62
N LEU A 6 -46.06 48.59 -53.67
CA LEU A 6 -47.02 48.22 -52.63
C LEU A 6 -48.39 47.79 -53.17
N PHE A 7 -49.08 46.90 -52.44
CA PHE A 7 -50.51 46.63 -52.57
C PHE A 7 -51.20 46.90 -51.23
N VAL A 8 -52.27 47.70 -51.28
CA VAL A 8 -53.26 47.97 -50.23
C VAL A 8 -54.58 47.33 -50.69
N PRO A 9 -55.43 46.85 -49.77
CA PRO A 9 -56.79 47.38 -49.71
C PRO A 9 -57.29 47.55 -48.25
N ASN A 10 -57.79 48.72 -47.85
CA ASN A 10 -59.16 49.26 -47.99
C ASN A 10 -60.21 48.61 -47.07
N ASP A 11 -60.55 49.32 -46.01
CA ASP A 11 -61.82 49.27 -45.27
C ASP A 11 -62.96 49.79 -46.17
N THR A 12 -64.16 49.19 -46.11
CA THR A 12 -65.41 49.85 -45.64
C THR A 12 -66.67 48.95 -45.69
N LEU A 13 -67.57 49.19 -44.73
CA LEU A 13 -69.06 49.10 -44.75
C LEU A 13 -69.79 47.88 -44.15
N LEU A 14 -70.39 48.16 -42.97
CA LEU A 14 -71.80 48.07 -42.55
C LEU A 14 -72.68 46.89 -43.00
N GLY A 15 -73.40 46.30 -42.04
CA GLY A 15 -74.68 45.62 -42.27
C GLY A 15 -75.12 44.70 -41.13
N ASP A 16 -76.15 45.10 -40.40
CA ASP A 16 -76.86 44.38 -39.35
C ASP A 16 -77.44 43.02 -39.81
N SER A 17 -77.55 42.05 -38.89
CA SER A 17 -78.80 41.28 -38.71
C SER A 17 -78.72 40.33 -37.51
N ASP A 18 -79.67 40.50 -36.60
CA ASP A 18 -80.03 39.56 -35.53
C ASP A 18 -80.36 38.16 -36.05
N GLY A 19 -79.97 37.13 -35.30
CA GLY A 19 -80.37 35.75 -35.58
C GLY A 19 -79.83 34.77 -34.55
N SER A 20 -80.64 34.48 -33.55
CA SER A 20 -80.37 33.47 -32.52
C SER A 20 -80.11 32.08 -33.12
N SER A 21 -79.08 31.40 -32.63
CA SER A 21 -79.08 29.94 -32.53
C SER A 21 -78.09 29.53 -31.44
N SER A 22 -78.65 29.04 -30.34
CA SER A 22 -77.97 28.27 -29.31
C SER A 22 -77.33 27.04 -29.92
N ASP A 23 -76.00 26.91 -29.80
CA ASP A 23 -75.23 25.67 -29.71
C ASP A 23 -73.79 26.07 -29.33
N ASP A 24 -73.59 26.26 -28.02
CA ASP A 24 -72.31 26.63 -27.42
C ASP A 24 -71.47 25.35 -27.26
N ASP A 25 -70.96 24.84 -28.38
CA ASP A 25 -69.88 23.84 -28.39
C ASP A 25 -68.63 24.53 -27.86
N GLY A 26 -68.43 24.41 -26.54
CA GLY A 26 -67.23 24.81 -25.81
C GLY A 26 -66.01 24.04 -26.32
N GLY A 27 -65.50 24.44 -27.48
CA GLY A 27 -64.17 24.15 -27.96
C GLY A 27 -63.18 24.85 -27.04
N VAL A 28 -62.90 24.23 -25.89
CA VAL A 28 -61.74 24.56 -25.07
C VAL A 28 -60.56 24.48 -26.02
N ASP A 29 -60.00 25.62 -26.38
CA ASP A 29 -58.79 25.69 -27.19
C ASP A 29 -57.71 24.94 -26.40
N ILE A 30 -57.47 23.70 -26.81
CA ILE A 30 -56.51 22.76 -26.21
C ILE A 30 -55.09 23.34 -26.23
N PHE A 31 -54.86 24.46 -26.96
CA PHE A 31 -53.61 25.21 -26.97
C PHE A 31 -53.53 26.35 -25.95
N CYS A 32 -54.57 26.63 -25.17
CA CYS A 32 -54.52 27.55 -24.02
C CYS A 32 -53.83 26.91 -22.79
N LEU A 33 -52.76 26.15 -23.01
CA LEU A 33 -51.93 25.55 -21.96
C LEU A 33 -51.07 26.64 -21.28
N ASN A 34 -51.44 27.00 -20.05
CA ASN A 34 -50.63 27.72 -19.05
C ASN A 34 -49.81 28.92 -19.63
N THR A 35 -50.55 29.93 -20.07
CA THR A 35 -50.07 31.08 -20.86
C THR A 35 -49.15 32.05 -20.10
N GLY A 36 -48.85 31.84 -18.83
CA GLY A 36 -47.95 32.72 -18.06
C GLY A 36 -46.47 32.40 -18.31
N LEU A 37 -46.00 31.26 -17.80
CA LEU A 37 -44.58 30.89 -17.82
C LEU A 37 -44.08 30.48 -19.21
N GLY A 38 -44.92 29.77 -19.98
CA GLY A 38 -44.59 29.37 -21.34
C GLY A 38 -44.45 30.59 -22.27
N LYS A 39 -45.41 31.52 -22.20
CA LYS A 39 -45.39 32.76 -22.99
C LYS A 39 -44.22 33.65 -22.61
N GLN A 40 -43.94 33.84 -21.31
CA GLN A 40 -42.76 34.61 -20.87
C GLN A 40 -41.44 34.02 -21.42
N SER A 41 -41.31 32.69 -21.44
CA SER A 41 -40.13 32.02 -22.03
C SER A 41 -40.04 32.27 -23.54
N LEU A 42 -41.16 32.17 -24.25
CA LEU A 42 -41.22 32.43 -25.70
C LEU A 42 -40.94 33.89 -26.04
N ASP A 43 -41.57 34.85 -25.34
CA ASP A 43 -41.34 36.29 -25.51
C ASP A 43 -39.87 36.62 -25.24
N ALA A 44 -39.28 36.08 -24.17
CA ALA A 44 -37.85 36.22 -23.89
C ALA A 44 -36.95 35.63 -25.00
N MET A 45 -37.34 34.51 -25.62
CA MET A 45 -36.61 33.94 -26.76
C MET A 45 -36.70 34.84 -28.01
N VAL A 46 -37.84 35.46 -28.25
CA VAL A 46 -38.07 36.39 -29.38
C VAL A 46 -37.27 37.68 -29.16
N ASP A 47 -37.39 38.29 -27.97
CA ASP A 47 -36.68 39.52 -27.59
C ASP A 47 -35.15 39.34 -27.65
N ASN A 48 -34.66 38.17 -27.26
CA ASN A 48 -33.23 37.84 -27.28
C ASN A 48 -32.78 37.07 -28.52
N SER A 49 -33.61 36.95 -29.56
CA SER A 49 -33.41 36.04 -30.69
C SER A 49 -32.06 36.21 -31.42
N LEU A 50 -31.59 37.45 -31.60
CA LEU A 50 -30.29 37.73 -32.22
C LEU A 50 -29.11 37.27 -31.36
N GLN A 51 -29.20 37.48 -30.03
CA GLN A 51 -28.17 37.04 -29.09
C GLN A 51 -28.16 35.52 -28.98
N LEU A 52 -29.33 34.90 -28.83
CA LEU A 52 -29.48 33.44 -28.80
C LEU A 52 -28.98 32.81 -30.10
N ARG A 53 -29.22 33.42 -31.27
CA ARG A 53 -28.67 32.93 -32.55
C ARG A 53 -27.15 33.00 -32.60
N LYS A 54 -26.53 34.08 -32.10
CA LYS A 54 -25.07 34.20 -32.01
C LYS A 54 -24.49 33.15 -31.05
N GLN A 55 -25.09 33.02 -29.87
CA GLN A 55 -24.68 32.07 -28.85
C GLN A 55 -24.84 30.62 -29.33
N THR A 56 -26.01 30.23 -29.84
CA THR A 56 -26.26 28.88 -30.36
C THR A 56 -25.32 28.52 -31.53
N LYS A 57 -25.07 29.43 -32.47
CA LYS A 57 -24.07 29.20 -33.54
C LYS A 57 -22.66 29.02 -32.98
N ALA A 58 -22.27 29.82 -31.98
CA ALA A 58 -20.98 29.67 -31.32
C ALA A 58 -20.91 28.33 -30.56
N THR A 59 -21.97 27.96 -29.84
CA THR A 59 -22.09 26.68 -29.13
C THR A 59 -21.97 25.51 -30.10
N VAL A 60 -22.73 25.50 -31.19
CA VAL A 60 -22.67 24.46 -32.24
C VAL A 60 -21.26 24.35 -32.84
N LYS A 61 -20.59 25.48 -33.12
CA LYS A 61 -19.20 25.49 -33.59
C LYS A 61 -18.20 25.01 -32.54
N SER A 62 -18.52 25.15 -31.25
CA SER A 62 -17.68 24.72 -30.13
C SER A 62 -17.91 23.27 -29.69
N LEU A 63 -18.89 22.57 -30.28
CA LEU A 63 -19.17 21.18 -29.94
C LEU A 63 -17.93 20.31 -30.23
N ASP A 64 -17.53 19.54 -29.21
CA ASP A 64 -16.40 18.64 -29.31
C ASP A 64 -16.87 17.22 -29.70
N PRO A 65 -16.50 16.70 -30.88
CA PRO A 65 -16.91 15.36 -31.31
C PRO A 65 -16.26 14.22 -30.52
N PHE A 66 -15.30 14.52 -29.65
CA PHE A 66 -14.53 13.51 -28.93
C PHE A 66 -15.17 13.08 -27.60
N GLY A 67 -16.27 13.72 -27.19
CA GLY A 67 -17.01 13.41 -25.96
C GLY A 67 -16.49 14.17 -24.72
N THR A 68 -17.27 14.12 -23.65
CA THR A 68 -17.05 14.92 -22.43
C THR A 68 -16.08 14.26 -21.43
N LEU A 69 -16.12 12.94 -21.29
CA LEU A 69 -15.28 12.22 -20.33
C LEU A 69 -13.79 12.27 -20.73
N PRO A 70 -12.86 12.74 -19.87
CA PRO A 70 -11.45 12.96 -20.23
C PRO A 70 -10.76 11.76 -20.87
N GLN A 71 -10.92 10.57 -20.28
CA GLN A 71 -10.30 9.34 -20.78
C GLN A 71 -10.90 8.88 -22.12
N VAL A 72 -12.23 9.02 -22.28
CA VAL A 72 -12.91 8.69 -23.53
C VAL A 72 -12.45 9.65 -24.61
N ARG A 73 -12.41 10.95 -24.30
CA ARG A 73 -11.93 12.02 -25.18
C ARG A 73 -10.51 11.77 -25.68
N GLU A 74 -9.58 11.46 -24.77
CA GLU A 74 -8.19 11.14 -25.15
C GLU A 74 -8.11 9.89 -26.03
N ASN A 75 -8.87 8.84 -25.68
CA ASN A 75 -8.91 7.61 -26.46
C ASN A 75 -9.50 7.84 -27.86
N THR A 76 -10.62 8.55 -27.97
CA THR A 76 -11.26 8.91 -29.25
C THR A 76 -10.30 9.76 -30.10
N LYS A 77 -9.72 10.83 -29.54
CA LYS A 77 -8.72 11.66 -30.24
C LYS A 77 -7.56 10.83 -30.78
N ARG A 78 -7.01 9.94 -29.95
CA ARG A 78 -5.89 9.06 -30.35
C ARG A 78 -6.29 8.11 -31.47
N THR A 79 -7.46 7.48 -31.40
CA THR A 79 -7.94 6.54 -32.41
C THR A 79 -8.24 7.26 -33.73
N VAL A 80 -8.94 8.40 -33.68
CA VAL A 80 -9.26 9.23 -34.86
C VAL A 80 -8.00 9.78 -35.51
N THR A 81 -7.02 10.25 -34.71
CA THR A 81 -5.74 10.74 -35.26
C THR A 81 -5.02 9.63 -36.01
N ARG A 82 -5.01 8.40 -35.48
CA ARG A 82 -4.44 7.24 -36.17
C ARG A 82 -5.19 6.92 -37.46
N PHE A 83 -6.52 6.96 -37.42
CA PHE A 83 -7.35 6.71 -38.59
C PHE A 83 -7.11 7.75 -39.69
N ASN A 84 -7.13 9.04 -39.37
CA ASN A 84 -6.89 10.11 -40.34
C ASN A 84 -5.47 10.05 -40.91
N ARG A 85 -4.46 9.75 -40.09
CA ARG A 85 -3.11 9.50 -40.59
C ARG A 85 -3.06 8.30 -41.52
N PHE A 86 -3.73 7.20 -41.18
CA PHE A 86 -3.84 6.06 -42.07
C PHE A 86 -4.51 6.42 -43.41
N ARG A 87 -5.58 7.21 -43.40
CA ARG A 87 -6.24 7.67 -44.63
C ARG A 87 -5.32 8.51 -45.52
N VAL A 88 -4.62 9.48 -44.94
CA VAL A 88 -3.75 10.39 -45.70
C VAL A 88 -2.46 9.70 -46.15
N ASP A 89 -1.81 8.98 -45.24
CA ASP A 89 -0.45 8.49 -45.47
C ASP A 89 -0.45 7.13 -46.18
N VAL A 90 -1.46 6.28 -45.93
CA VAL A 90 -1.55 4.91 -46.49
C VAL A 90 -2.55 4.82 -47.64
N LEU A 91 -3.78 5.33 -47.45
CA LEU A 91 -4.82 5.25 -48.48
C LEU A 91 -4.76 6.38 -49.51
N ARG A 92 -4.00 7.45 -49.23
CA ARG A 92 -3.90 8.66 -50.05
C ARG A 92 -5.26 9.31 -50.35
N LYS A 93 -6.19 9.25 -49.40
CA LYS A 93 -7.52 9.88 -49.49
C LYS A 93 -7.56 11.22 -48.74
N ASP A 94 -8.28 12.20 -49.28
CA ASP A 94 -8.51 13.48 -48.61
C ASP A 94 -9.42 13.29 -47.38
N LEU A 95 -9.15 14.04 -46.31
CA LEU A 95 -9.96 14.08 -45.10
C LEU A 95 -11.26 14.87 -45.29
N LYS A 96 -11.42 15.59 -46.39
CA LYS A 96 -12.70 16.26 -46.72
C LYS A 96 -13.76 15.29 -47.20
N GLU A 97 -13.36 14.19 -47.83
CA GLU A 97 -14.28 13.19 -48.34
C GLU A 97 -14.69 12.22 -47.23
N PRO A 98 -15.95 11.74 -47.21
CA PRO A 98 -16.35 10.66 -46.32
C PRO A 98 -15.55 9.39 -46.67
N PHE A 99 -15.22 8.58 -45.65
CA PHE A 99 -14.59 7.29 -45.87
C PHE A 99 -15.63 6.21 -46.16
N ASP A 100 -15.24 5.13 -46.82
CA ASP A 100 -16.13 4.00 -47.10
C ASP A 100 -15.92 2.85 -46.09
N THR A 101 -16.74 1.79 -46.21
CA THR A 101 -16.61 0.61 -45.33
C THR A 101 -15.26 -0.10 -45.52
N LEU A 102 -14.68 -0.05 -46.71
CA LEU A 102 -13.41 -0.72 -47.02
C LEU A 102 -12.23 0.01 -46.37
N ASP A 103 -12.26 1.34 -46.32
CA ASP A 103 -11.28 2.18 -45.63
C ASP A 103 -11.21 1.83 -44.14
N LEU A 104 -12.37 1.72 -43.50
CA LEU A 104 -12.48 1.34 -42.09
C LEU A 104 -11.95 -0.08 -41.86
N VAL A 105 -12.34 -1.05 -42.69
CA VAL A 105 -11.87 -2.44 -42.57
C VAL A 105 -10.35 -2.53 -42.75
N ARG A 106 -9.78 -1.84 -43.75
CA ARG A 106 -8.32 -1.79 -43.98
C ARG A 106 -7.58 -1.17 -42.80
N PHE A 107 -8.13 -0.09 -42.23
CA PHE A 107 -7.57 0.52 -41.03
C PHE A 107 -7.55 -0.45 -39.86
N LEU A 108 -8.66 -1.16 -39.61
CA LEU A 108 -8.76 -2.10 -38.50
C LEU A 108 -7.80 -3.29 -38.67
N ASP A 109 -7.66 -3.86 -39.87
CA ASP A 109 -6.70 -4.94 -40.14
C ASP A 109 -5.24 -4.49 -39.86
N ALA A 110 -4.89 -3.29 -40.33
CA ALA A 110 -3.58 -2.69 -40.05
C ALA A 110 -3.39 -2.44 -38.55
N LEU A 111 -4.41 -1.89 -37.87
CA LEU A 111 -4.32 -1.53 -36.46
C LEU A 111 -4.22 -2.75 -35.54
N VAL A 112 -4.96 -3.81 -35.83
CA VAL A 112 -4.89 -5.09 -35.08
C VAL A 112 -3.49 -5.70 -35.20
N THR A 113 -2.85 -5.55 -36.37
CA THR A 113 -1.49 -6.05 -36.62
C THR A 113 -0.42 -5.21 -35.90
N ILE A 114 -0.61 -3.89 -35.83
CA ILE A 114 0.39 -2.95 -35.28
C ILE A 114 0.26 -2.79 -33.76
N VAL A 115 -0.97 -2.74 -33.23
CA VAL A 115 -1.23 -2.43 -31.83
C VAL A 115 -1.09 -3.68 -30.99
N VAL A 116 0.13 -3.89 -30.48
CA VAL A 116 0.37 -4.84 -29.40
C VAL A 116 -0.26 -4.29 -28.11
N PRO A 117 -1.21 -5.01 -27.49
CA PRO A 117 -1.79 -4.57 -26.24
C PRO A 117 -0.71 -4.41 -25.18
N LYS A 118 -0.63 -3.24 -24.54
CA LYS A 118 0.21 -3.03 -23.36
C LYS A 118 -0.40 -3.79 -22.17
N SER A 119 -0.27 -5.11 -22.14
CA SER A 119 -0.64 -5.92 -20.97
C SER A 119 0.54 -5.98 -20.00
N VAL A 120 0.29 -5.74 -18.72
CA VAL A 120 1.29 -5.80 -17.64
C VAL A 120 2.03 -7.14 -17.58
N CYS A 121 1.41 -8.22 -18.08
CA CYS A 121 1.99 -9.55 -18.14
C CYS A 121 2.64 -9.92 -19.48
N ASN A 122 2.69 -9.03 -20.49
CA ASN A 122 3.19 -9.33 -21.85
C ASN A 122 2.55 -10.55 -22.56
N THR A 123 1.60 -11.25 -21.94
CA THR A 123 0.99 -12.47 -22.50
C THR A 123 -0.04 -12.16 -23.58
N LYS A 124 -0.61 -10.95 -23.60
CA LYS A 124 -1.65 -10.59 -24.57
C LYS A 124 -1.02 -10.24 -25.91
N ALA A 125 -0.87 -11.25 -26.78
CA ALA A 125 -0.28 -11.10 -28.11
C ALA A 125 -1.18 -10.28 -29.06
N VAL A 126 -2.51 -10.43 -28.93
CA VAL A 126 -3.48 -9.82 -29.84
C VAL A 126 -4.59 -9.05 -29.11
N PRO A 127 -5.19 -8.00 -29.71
CA PRO A 127 -6.30 -7.27 -29.10
C PRO A 127 -7.54 -8.16 -28.88
N SER A 128 -8.44 -7.72 -27.99
CA SER A 128 -9.74 -8.40 -27.81
C SER A 128 -10.80 -7.76 -28.70
N VAL A 129 -11.86 -8.51 -29.02
CA VAL A 129 -13.00 -8.00 -29.80
C VAL A 129 -13.54 -6.70 -29.21
N ARG A 130 -13.70 -6.64 -27.87
CA ARG A 130 -14.08 -5.42 -27.12
C ARG A 130 -13.20 -4.21 -27.44
N THR A 131 -11.90 -4.41 -27.63
CA THR A 131 -10.97 -3.32 -27.97
C THR A 131 -11.20 -2.82 -29.39
N VAL A 132 -11.40 -3.75 -30.33
CA VAL A 132 -11.66 -3.45 -31.75
C VAL A 132 -13.00 -2.73 -31.92
N LEU A 133 -14.06 -3.23 -31.28
CA LEU A 133 -15.37 -2.57 -31.24
C LEU A 133 -15.27 -1.17 -30.63
N GLY A 134 -14.47 -1.00 -29.57
CA GLY A 134 -14.22 0.32 -28.99
C GLY A 134 -13.56 1.30 -29.98
N TRP A 135 -12.62 0.84 -30.81
CA TRP A 135 -12.03 1.68 -31.87
C TRP A 135 -13.05 2.05 -32.93
N ILE A 136 -13.87 1.08 -33.37
CA ILE A 136 -14.95 1.33 -34.33
C ILE A 136 -15.89 2.38 -33.77
N CYS A 137 -16.40 2.22 -32.55
CA CYS A 137 -17.32 3.16 -31.92
C CYS A 137 -16.71 4.57 -31.81
N GLN A 138 -15.42 4.68 -31.49
CA GLN A 138 -14.71 5.95 -31.43
C GLN A 138 -14.61 6.64 -32.79
N VAL A 139 -14.27 5.87 -33.84
CA VAL A 139 -14.23 6.41 -35.21
C VAL A 139 -15.63 6.80 -35.66
N MET A 140 -16.64 5.96 -35.41
CA MET A 140 -18.02 6.20 -35.81
C MET A 140 -18.62 7.43 -35.15
N ARG A 141 -18.46 7.61 -33.83
CA ARG A 141 -18.95 8.81 -33.12
C ARG A 141 -18.36 10.11 -33.65
N TRP A 142 -17.08 10.09 -34.01
CA TRP A 142 -16.44 11.23 -34.65
C TRP A 142 -16.92 11.41 -36.10
N ALA A 143 -17.07 10.31 -36.83
CA ALA A 143 -17.44 10.31 -38.24
C ALA A 143 -18.87 10.78 -38.47
N THR A 144 -19.83 10.40 -37.63
CA THR A 144 -21.22 10.88 -37.72
C THR A 144 -21.33 12.38 -37.49
N PHE A 145 -20.44 12.95 -36.66
CA PHE A 145 -20.34 14.40 -36.48
C PHE A 145 -19.70 15.09 -37.69
N GLN A 146 -18.67 14.48 -38.29
CA GLN A 146 -17.91 15.06 -39.39
C GLN A 146 -18.57 14.89 -40.77
N TYR A 147 -19.29 13.79 -40.97
CA TYR A 147 -19.91 13.38 -42.23
C TYR A 147 -21.35 12.88 -41.95
N PRO A 148 -22.35 13.76 -41.91
CA PRO A 148 -23.73 13.40 -41.57
C PRO A 148 -24.33 12.32 -42.48
N ASP A 149 -23.94 12.32 -43.76
CA ASP A 149 -24.46 11.39 -44.78
C ASP A 149 -23.67 10.07 -44.90
N LEU A 150 -22.77 9.79 -43.95
CA LEU A 150 -21.92 8.61 -44.00
C LEU A 150 -22.74 7.32 -43.82
N LYS A 151 -22.78 6.49 -44.87
CA LYS A 151 -23.39 5.15 -44.83
C LYS A 151 -22.31 4.06 -44.84
N LEU A 152 -22.33 3.19 -43.84
CA LEU A 152 -21.43 2.02 -43.77
C LEU A 152 -22.22 0.71 -43.79
N GLN A 153 -21.63 -0.33 -44.39
CA GLN A 153 -22.25 -1.66 -44.46
C GLN A 153 -21.88 -2.48 -43.22
N SER A 154 -22.76 -2.53 -42.20
CA SER A 154 -22.53 -3.28 -40.94
C SER A 154 -22.21 -4.75 -41.18
N SER A 155 -22.87 -5.38 -42.16
CA SER A 155 -22.67 -6.78 -42.52
C SER A 155 -21.22 -7.08 -42.89
N LYS A 156 -20.56 -6.19 -43.66
CA LYS A 156 -19.14 -6.33 -44.01
C LYS A 156 -18.22 -6.15 -42.81
N VAL A 157 -18.50 -5.19 -41.93
CA VAL A 157 -17.72 -4.98 -40.70
C VAL A 157 -17.84 -6.19 -39.77
N LYS A 158 -19.05 -6.73 -39.59
CA LYS A 158 -19.31 -7.95 -38.81
C LYS A 158 -18.57 -9.15 -39.41
N ALA A 159 -18.70 -9.37 -40.71
CA ALA A 159 -18.00 -10.47 -41.41
C ALA A 159 -16.47 -10.36 -41.26
N PHE A 160 -15.92 -9.14 -41.34
CA PHE A 160 -14.50 -8.90 -41.12
C PHE A 160 -14.06 -9.22 -39.68
N ILE A 161 -14.80 -8.78 -38.66
CA ILE A 161 -14.50 -9.09 -37.25
C ILE A 161 -14.56 -10.60 -37.01
N SER A 162 -15.58 -11.28 -37.54
CA SER A 162 -15.68 -12.75 -37.48
C SER A 162 -14.48 -13.42 -38.16
N GLY A 163 -14.01 -12.87 -39.29
CA GLY A 163 -12.76 -13.28 -39.93
C GLY A 163 -11.55 -13.13 -39.01
N LEU A 164 -11.36 -11.98 -38.36
CA LEU A 164 -10.26 -11.75 -37.42
C LEU A 164 -10.27 -12.69 -36.21
N ILE A 165 -11.47 -13.06 -35.72
CA ILE A 165 -11.62 -14.04 -34.63
C ILE A 165 -11.22 -15.43 -35.12
N ARG A 166 -11.73 -15.85 -36.29
CA ARG A 166 -11.40 -17.14 -36.91
C ARG A 166 -9.90 -17.27 -37.18
N ASP A 167 -9.27 -16.19 -37.64
CA ASP A 167 -7.84 -16.11 -37.92
C ASP A 167 -6.98 -15.94 -36.65
N LYS A 168 -7.60 -15.90 -35.46
CA LYS A 168 -6.95 -15.67 -34.15
C LYS A 168 -6.11 -14.38 -34.08
N LYS A 169 -6.37 -13.43 -34.99
CA LYS A 169 -5.82 -12.06 -34.94
C LYS A 169 -6.48 -11.22 -33.86
N VAL A 170 -7.65 -11.64 -33.36
CA VAL A 170 -8.38 -11.02 -32.25
C VAL A 170 -8.91 -12.12 -31.34
N ILE A 171 -8.87 -11.89 -30.02
CA ILE A 171 -9.43 -12.81 -29.02
C ILE A 171 -10.89 -12.47 -28.74
N SER A 172 -11.77 -13.46 -28.87
CA SER A 172 -13.14 -13.40 -28.35
C SER A 172 -13.18 -13.75 -26.85
N GLY A 173 -14.10 -13.14 -26.10
CA GLY A 173 -14.27 -13.36 -24.66
C GLY A 173 -13.31 -12.60 -23.74
N ILE A 174 -13.29 -13.02 -22.47
CA ILE A 174 -12.45 -12.41 -21.44
C ILE A 174 -11.05 -13.03 -21.50
N TRP A 175 -10.05 -12.21 -21.84
CA TRP A 175 -8.66 -12.66 -21.96
C TRP A 175 -8.05 -13.22 -20.65
N ARG A 176 -8.50 -12.74 -19.50
CA ARG A 176 -7.98 -13.15 -18.20
C ARG A 176 -9.03 -13.96 -17.47
N GLU A 177 -8.59 -15.02 -16.82
CA GLU A 177 -9.43 -15.73 -15.86
C GLU A 177 -9.99 -14.75 -14.83
N SER A 178 -11.31 -14.79 -14.65
CA SER A 178 -11.99 -13.93 -13.69
C SER A 178 -11.83 -14.52 -12.31
N ILE A 179 -11.10 -13.82 -11.45
CA ILE A 179 -11.03 -14.10 -10.03
C ILE A 179 -12.04 -13.24 -9.26
N PHE A 180 -12.50 -13.77 -8.14
CA PHE A 180 -13.49 -13.17 -7.26
C PHE A 180 -12.88 -13.08 -5.86
N LEU A 181 -12.61 -11.85 -5.41
CA LEU A 181 -12.10 -11.59 -4.07
C LEU A 181 -13.27 -11.28 -3.14
N GLY A 182 -13.98 -12.33 -2.72
CA GLY A 182 -15.10 -12.23 -1.79
C GLY A 182 -14.67 -11.92 -0.36
N PHE A 183 -15.63 -11.80 0.55
CA PHE A 183 -15.43 -11.36 1.93
C PHE A 183 -14.42 -12.25 2.67
N ALA A 184 -14.61 -13.57 2.64
CA ALA A 184 -13.72 -14.54 3.28
C ALA A 184 -12.27 -14.43 2.75
N THR A 185 -12.11 -14.25 1.45
CA THR A 185 -10.81 -14.06 0.80
C THR A 185 -10.14 -12.75 1.26
N VAL A 186 -10.89 -11.65 1.27
CA VAL A 186 -10.40 -10.34 1.70
C VAL A 186 -10.07 -10.33 3.20
N ARG A 187 -10.85 -11.05 4.03
CA ARG A 187 -10.57 -11.26 5.45
C ARG A 187 -9.21 -11.90 5.68
N ARG A 188 -8.97 -13.04 5.06
CA ARG A 188 -7.66 -13.70 5.09
C ARG A 188 -6.55 -12.78 4.57
N MET A 189 -6.78 -12.11 3.43
CA MET A 189 -5.80 -11.21 2.84
C MET A 189 -5.34 -10.12 3.80
N SER A 190 -6.30 -9.56 4.53
CA SER A 190 -6.11 -8.45 5.45
C SER A 190 -5.36 -8.87 6.71
N TRP A 191 -5.69 -10.06 7.24
CA TRP A 191 -4.95 -10.67 8.34
C TRP A 191 -3.50 -10.98 7.94
N ASP A 192 -3.28 -11.66 6.81
CA ASP A 192 -1.94 -12.03 6.35
C ASP A 192 -1.06 -10.78 6.14
N TRP A 193 -1.64 -9.70 5.60
CA TRP A 193 -0.95 -8.43 5.38
C TRP A 193 -0.50 -7.72 6.66
N LEU A 194 -1.40 -7.62 7.65
CA LEU A 194 -1.05 -7.02 8.94
C LEU A 194 -0.08 -7.92 9.72
N ASN A 195 -0.24 -9.24 9.63
CA ASN A 195 0.61 -10.20 10.32
C ASN A 195 2.03 -10.14 9.77
N ASP A 196 2.17 -10.12 8.45
CA ASP A 196 3.46 -9.95 7.77
C ASP A 196 4.12 -8.63 8.21
N ALA A 197 3.37 -7.54 8.26
CA ALA A 197 3.90 -6.25 8.69
C ALA A 197 4.38 -6.23 10.15
N VAL A 198 3.73 -6.97 11.05
CA VAL A 198 4.13 -7.08 12.47
C VAL A 198 5.29 -8.05 12.63
N VAL A 199 5.19 -9.25 12.06
CA VAL A 199 6.16 -10.34 12.22
C VAL A 199 7.44 -10.04 11.46
N ASN A 200 7.34 -9.67 10.19
CA ASN A 200 8.50 -9.40 9.33
C ASN A 200 8.90 -7.92 9.34
N GLY A 201 8.07 -7.04 9.91
CA GLY A 201 8.31 -5.61 9.97
C GLY A 201 7.90 -4.88 8.69
N THR A 202 7.41 -3.65 8.83
CA THR A 202 7.09 -2.79 7.68
C THR A 202 7.94 -1.52 7.70
N ARG A 203 8.18 -0.94 6.52
CA ARG A 203 8.89 0.34 6.39
C ARG A 203 8.12 1.52 6.99
N SER A 204 6.79 1.47 6.92
CA SER A 204 5.89 2.48 7.46
C SER A 204 4.55 1.82 7.72
N MET A 205 4.12 1.84 8.98
CA MET A 205 2.83 1.30 9.36
C MET A 205 1.67 2.13 8.80
N ASP A 206 1.88 3.45 8.62
CA ASP A 206 0.89 4.33 7.97
C ASP A 206 0.59 3.86 6.56
N VAL A 207 1.63 3.57 5.76
CA VAL A 207 1.46 3.07 4.39
C VAL A 207 0.86 1.67 4.39
N THR A 208 1.21 0.81 5.36
CA THR A 208 0.63 -0.54 5.51
C THR A 208 -0.87 -0.48 5.76
N VAL A 209 -1.30 0.27 6.77
CA VAL A 209 -2.71 0.45 7.13
C VAL A 209 -3.46 1.15 6.01
N PHE A 210 -2.87 2.19 5.41
CA PHE A 210 -3.46 2.92 4.29
C PHE A 210 -3.73 2.04 3.08
N ARG A 211 -2.76 1.19 2.68
CA ARG A 211 -2.96 0.25 1.57
C ARG A 211 -4.10 -0.71 1.86
N LEU A 212 -4.17 -1.22 3.09
CA LEU A 212 -5.25 -2.10 3.50
C LEU A 212 -6.60 -1.38 3.46
N LEU A 213 -6.71 -0.20 4.08
CA LEU A 213 -7.91 0.64 4.06
C LEU A 213 -8.42 0.86 2.63
N SER A 214 -7.53 1.17 1.69
CA SER A 214 -7.91 1.40 0.28
C SER A 214 -8.54 0.16 -0.39
N VAL A 215 -8.13 -1.04 0.02
CA VAL A 215 -8.68 -2.30 -0.48
C VAL A 215 -10.00 -2.64 0.23
N ILE A 216 -10.07 -2.43 1.54
CA ILE A 216 -11.28 -2.67 2.32
C ILE A 216 -12.41 -1.76 1.88
N LEU A 217 -12.18 -0.46 1.66
CA LEU A 217 -13.21 0.46 1.18
C LEU A 217 -13.80 0.03 -0.18
N CYS A 218 -12.95 -0.40 -1.12
CA CYS A 218 -13.44 -0.97 -2.39
C CYS A 218 -14.27 -2.25 -2.17
N SER A 219 -13.81 -3.14 -1.28
CA SER A 219 -14.45 -4.43 -1.00
C SER A 219 -15.78 -4.28 -0.24
N SER A 220 -15.86 -3.36 0.73
CA SER A 220 -17.04 -3.21 1.59
C SER A 220 -18.19 -2.51 0.89
N MET A 221 -17.89 -1.58 -0.02
CA MET A 221 -18.89 -0.79 -0.73
C MET A 221 -19.26 -1.32 -2.12
N GLY A 222 -18.54 -2.33 -2.62
CA GLY A 222 -18.64 -2.76 -4.03
C GLY A 222 -18.23 -1.66 -5.01
N ALA A 223 -17.43 -0.69 -4.57
CA ALA A 223 -17.06 0.50 -5.34
C ALA A 223 -15.90 0.20 -6.32
N ARG A 224 -15.89 0.88 -7.47
CA ARG A 224 -14.71 0.87 -8.36
C ARG A 224 -13.59 1.67 -7.70
N SER A 225 -12.34 1.33 -8.01
CA SER A 225 -11.18 2.09 -7.51
C SER A 225 -11.22 3.57 -7.91
N GLY A 226 -11.85 3.90 -9.04
CA GLY A 226 -12.02 5.28 -9.51
C GLY A 226 -13.18 6.05 -8.88
N ASP A 227 -14.04 5.37 -8.11
CA ASP A 227 -15.14 6.00 -7.37
C ASP A 227 -14.63 6.57 -6.04
N ILE A 228 -13.61 5.95 -5.44
CA ILE A 228 -13.00 6.40 -4.17
C ILE A 228 -11.66 7.11 -4.32
N ALA A 229 -10.91 6.85 -5.39
CA ALA A 229 -9.61 7.47 -5.66
C ALA A 229 -9.62 8.22 -7.00
N LEU A 230 -8.59 9.03 -7.25
CA LEU A 230 -8.54 9.89 -8.42
C LEU A 230 -8.45 9.06 -9.71
N SER A 231 -9.49 9.18 -10.53
CA SER A 231 -9.52 8.57 -11.86
C SER A 231 -8.59 9.33 -12.81
N GLN A 232 -8.04 8.64 -13.82
CA GLN A 232 -7.15 9.28 -14.79
C GLN A 232 -7.89 10.39 -15.56
N GLY A 233 -7.26 11.57 -15.64
CA GLY A 233 -7.80 12.75 -16.33
C GLY A 233 -8.74 13.62 -15.48
N TYR A 234 -8.99 13.24 -14.22
CA TYR A 234 -9.74 14.01 -13.24
C TYR A 234 -8.77 14.72 -12.27
N SER A 235 -9.24 15.72 -11.52
CA SER A 235 -8.39 16.54 -10.66
C SER A 235 -8.80 16.54 -9.18
N THR A 236 -10.10 16.56 -8.90
CA THR A 236 -10.67 16.69 -7.54
C THR A 236 -11.70 15.60 -7.23
N GLU A 237 -12.11 14.85 -8.25
CA GLU A 237 -13.20 13.88 -8.18
C GLU A 237 -12.72 12.56 -7.53
N CYS A 238 -12.69 12.56 -6.19
CA CYS A 238 -12.37 11.44 -5.32
C CYS A 238 -13.17 11.51 -4.00
N LEU A 239 -13.15 10.44 -3.21
CA LEU A 239 -13.76 10.42 -1.88
C LEU A 239 -12.97 11.32 -0.92
N VAL A 240 -13.64 12.25 -0.24
CA VAL A 240 -13.06 13.13 0.78
C VAL A 240 -13.61 12.82 2.17
N TRP A 241 -12.95 13.27 3.23
CA TRP A 241 -13.38 12.98 4.61
C TRP A 241 -14.77 13.54 4.94
N SER A 242 -15.15 14.70 4.39
CA SER A 242 -16.50 15.27 4.54
C SER A 242 -17.61 14.40 3.94
N ASP A 243 -17.28 13.44 3.08
CA ASP A 243 -18.25 12.49 2.52
C ASP A 243 -18.47 11.27 3.43
N ILE A 244 -17.73 11.16 4.54
CA ILE A 244 -17.86 10.08 5.51
C ILE A 244 -18.42 10.68 6.79
N VAL A 245 -19.60 10.22 7.20
CA VAL A 245 -20.20 10.57 8.49
C VAL A 245 -20.19 9.31 9.35
N ILE A 246 -19.45 9.33 10.46
CA ILE A 246 -19.45 8.25 11.45
C ILE A 246 -20.22 8.75 12.67
N THR A 247 -21.23 8.00 13.11
CA THR A 247 -22.07 8.35 14.25
C THR A 247 -22.28 7.13 15.13
N TYR A 248 -22.71 7.35 16.37
CA TYR A 248 -23.36 6.27 17.11
C TYR A 248 -24.74 5.96 16.49
N CYS A 249 -25.17 4.71 16.55
CA CYS A 249 -26.56 4.36 16.28
C CYS A 249 -27.49 5.02 17.32
N ASP A 250 -28.74 5.27 16.95
CA ASP A 250 -29.69 5.97 17.82
C ASP A 250 -29.96 5.19 19.12
N GLU A 251 -29.91 3.86 19.03
CA GLU A 251 -30.11 2.90 20.12
C GLU A 251 -28.86 2.68 21.00
N ALA A 252 -27.74 3.37 20.69
CA ALA A 252 -26.50 3.21 21.44
C ALA A 252 -26.67 3.56 22.92
N THR A 253 -26.37 2.61 23.80
CA THR A 253 -26.40 2.79 25.26
C THR A 253 -25.02 2.71 25.89
N LYS A 254 -24.11 1.93 25.30
CA LYS A 254 -22.75 1.70 25.82
C LYS A 254 -21.73 2.67 25.23
N PHE A 255 -22.05 3.29 24.09
CA PHE A 255 -21.16 4.18 23.35
C PHE A 255 -19.82 3.50 23.02
N CYS A 256 -19.87 2.21 22.67
CA CYS A 256 -18.69 1.44 22.30
C CYS A 256 -18.50 1.40 20.78
N ILE A 257 -17.41 0.77 20.32
CA ILE A 257 -17.07 0.76 18.90
C ILE A 257 -18.09 -0.02 18.05
N GLU A 258 -18.75 -1.02 18.63
CA GLU A 258 -19.81 -1.82 18.00
C GLU A 258 -21.06 -0.98 17.72
N ASP A 259 -21.29 0.09 18.49
CA ASP A 259 -22.43 1.00 18.33
C ASP A 259 -22.20 2.02 17.18
N LEU A 260 -21.04 1.99 16.51
CA LEU A 260 -20.72 2.93 15.44
C LEU A 260 -21.27 2.49 14.08
N VAL A 261 -21.88 3.45 13.39
CA VAL A 261 -22.33 3.34 12.01
C VAL A 261 -21.69 4.43 11.16
N ALA A 262 -21.51 4.16 9.88
CA ALA A 262 -20.92 5.07 8.92
C ALA A 262 -21.80 5.21 7.68
N THR A 263 -22.05 6.45 7.28
CA THR A 263 -22.67 6.80 6.01
C THR A 263 -21.61 7.40 5.10
N ILE A 264 -21.39 6.78 3.94
CA ILE A 264 -20.39 7.19 2.95
C ILE A 264 -21.08 7.63 1.66
N THR A 265 -20.83 8.88 1.25
CA THR A 265 -21.43 9.48 0.05
C THR A 265 -20.44 9.50 -1.12
N LEU A 266 -20.65 8.63 -2.11
CA LEU A 266 -19.82 8.58 -3.32
C LEU A 266 -20.33 9.60 -4.36
N ARG A 267 -19.79 10.83 -4.31
CA ARG A 267 -20.12 11.89 -5.27
C ARG A 267 -19.52 11.67 -6.66
N ALA A 268 -18.37 11.00 -6.72
CA ALA A 268 -17.59 10.80 -7.95
C ALA A 268 -17.78 9.41 -8.58
N ALA A 269 -18.92 8.77 -8.36
CA ALA A 269 -19.21 7.44 -8.91
C ALA A 269 -19.22 7.45 -10.46
N LYS A 270 -18.74 6.37 -11.10
CA LYS A 270 -18.80 6.19 -12.56
C LYS A 270 -20.25 6.40 -13.05
N GLY A 271 -20.41 7.24 -14.08
CA GLY A 271 -21.73 7.59 -14.65
C GLY A 271 -22.31 8.88 -14.09
N HIS A 272 -22.04 9.18 -12.81
CA HIS A 272 -22.69 10.28 -12.07
C HIS A 272 -21.75 11.45 -11.75
N LYS A 273 -20.52 11.45 -12.27
CA LYS A 273 -19.50 12.47 -11.94
C LYS A 273 -19.88 13.92 -12.25
N TRP A 274 -20.81 14.12 -13.19
CA TRP A 274 -21.28 15.44 -13.62
C TRP A 274 -22.73 15.72 -13.20
N GLU A 275 -23.40 14.72 -12.63
CA GLU A 275 -24.77 14.85 -12.22
C GLU A 275 -24.80 15.47 -10.83
N HIS A 276 -25.36 16.68 -10.72
CA HIS A 276 -25.60 17.29 -9.42
C HIS A 276 -26.56 16.42 -8.62
N ASN A 277 -26.20 16.12 -7.36
CA ASN A 277 -27.00 15.35 -6.40
C ASN A 277 -27.25 13.87 -6.74
N ALA A 278 -26.60 13.29 -7.77
CA ALA A 278 -26.69 11.85 -8.07
C ALA A 278 -25.66 11.01 -7.30
N SER A 279 -25.45 11.32 -6.02
CA SER A 279 -24.47 10.61 -5.20
C SER A 279 -24.99 9.24 -4.78
N THR A 280 -24.13 8.22 -4.85
CA THR A 280 -24.45 6.91 -4.27
C THR A 280 -24.11 6.90 -2.78
N ILE A 281 -25.08 6.62 -1.92
CA ILE A 281 -24.87 6.52 -0.47
C ILE A 281 -24.67 5.05 -0.08
N LYS A 282 -23.75 4.80 0.86
CA LYS A 282 -23.45 3.47 1.42
C LYS A 282 -23.50 3.54 2.94
N HIS A 283 -24.26 2.65 3.55
CA HIS A 283 -24.33 2.49 5.00
C HIS A 283 -23.51 1.28 5.43
N LEU A 284 -22.73 1.45 6.50
CA LEU A 284 -21.83 0.44 7.05
C LEU A 284 -21.94 0.47 8.57
N SER A 285 -21.98 -0.68 9.21
CA SER A 285 -21.93 -0.83 10.65
C SER A 285 -20.56 -1.35 11.09
N ALA A 286 -20.20 -1.07 12.34
CA ALA A 286 -18.97 -1.61 12.91
C ALA A 286 -19.08 -3.13 13.05
N MET A 287 -18.11 -3.85 12.49
CA MET A 287 -18.07 -5.32 12.58
C MET A 287 -17.77 -5.82 13.99
N PRO A 288 -17.98 -7.11 14.30
CA PRO A 288 -17.50 -7.68 15.55
C PRO A 288 -15.96 -7.72 15.62
N PRO A 289 -15.36 -7.85 16.82
CA PRO A 289 -13.91 -7.95 17.00
C PRO A 289 -13.25 -9.02 16.12
N SER A 290 -13.90 -10.18 15.93
CA SER A 290 -13.40 -11.29 15.08
C SER A 290 -13.10 -10.91 13.61
N SER A 291 -13.69 -9.80 13.15
CA SER A 291 -13.55 -9.25 11.80
C SER A 291 -13.02 -7.80 11.82
N ALA A 292 -12.40 -7.37 12.92
CA ALA A 292 -11.89 -6.01 13.10
C ALA A 292 -10.93 -5.54 11.99
N HIS A 293 -10.08 -6.45 11.48
CA HIS A 293 -9.10 -6.19 10.43
C HIS A 293 -9.68 -5.99 9.03
N VAL A 294 -10.97 -6.30 8.83
CA VAL A 294 -11.74 -5.97 7.62
C VAL A 294 -12.84 -4.95 7.86
N CYS A 295 -12.94 -4.43 9.09
CA CYS A 295 -13.92 -3.40 9.42
C CYS A 295 -13.50 -2.05 8.82
N PRO A 296 -14.28 -1.48 7.87
CA PRO A 296 -13.94 -0.19 7.27
C PRO A 296 -13.92 0.94 8.31
N ILE A 297 -14.85 0.94 9.28
CA ILE A 297 -14.93 1.96 10.33
C ILE A 297 -13.68 1.94 11.21
N ARG A 298 -13.27 0.76 11.71
CA ARG A 298 -12.05 0.63 12.53
C ARG A 298 -10.82 1.10 11.78
N LEU A 299 -10.65 0.71 10.51
CA LEU A 299 -9.51 1.13 9.70
C LEU A 299 -9.52 2.63 9.38
N LEU A 300 -10.70 3.24 9.17
CA LEU A 300 -10.84 4.69 9.00
C LEU A 300 -10.38 5.43 10.25
N ILE A 301 -10.82 4.98 11.44
CA ILE A 301 -10.44 5.59 12.72
C ILE A 301 -8.95 5.39 13.02
N VAL A 302 -8.39 4.18 12.83
CA VAL A 302 -6.95 3.94 12.93
C VAL A 302 -6.19 4.89 12.02
N HIS A 303 -6.61 5.02 10.77
CA HIS A 303 -5.95 5.88 9.81
C HIS A 303 -6.04 7.37 10.21
N ALA A 304 -7.20 7.80 10.72
CA ALA A 304 -7.46 9.16 11.16
C ALA A 304 -6.64 9.56 12.38
N LEU A 305 -6.62 8.72 13.43
CA LEU A 305 -5.83 8.92 14.65
C LEU A 305 -4.33 9.02 14.33
N ARG A 306 -3.84 8.13 13.47
CA ARG A 306 -2.43 8.14 13.06
C ARG A 306 -2.06 9.42 12.30
N ASN A 307 -2.95 9.95 11.47
CA ASN A 307 -2.63 11.10 10.61
C ASN A 307 -3.19 12.43 11.13
N SER A 308 -3.61 12.49 12.40
CA SER A 308 -4.19 13.68 13.04
C SER A 308 -5.36 14.27 12.25
N LEU A 309 -6.22 13.40 11.71
CA LEU A 309 -7.43 13.79 10.95
C LEU A 309 -8.65 13.95 11.85
N VAL A 310 -8.47 13.74 13.16
CA VAL A 310 -9.43 13.99 14.24
C VAL A 310 -8.69 14.78 15.32
N HIS A 311 -9.43 15.54 16.14
CA HIS A 311 -8.85 16.36 17.21
C HIS A 311 -8.37 15.53 18.41
N ALA A 312 -8.96 14.36 18.60
CA ALA A 312 -8.54 13.39 19.61
C ALA A 312 -7.16 12.78 19.32
N THR A 313 -6.40 12.50 20.38
CA THR A 313 -5.09 11.85 20.30
C THR A 313 -5.12 10.37 20.64
N SER A 314 -6.19 9.90 21.30
CA SER A 314 -6.40 8.49 21.60
C SER A 314 -7.77 8.02 21.11
N PHE A 315 -7.94 6.70 20.99
CA PHE A 315 -9.22 6.13 20.60
C PHE A 315 -10.32 6.34 21.65
N ALA A 316 -9.97 6.26 22.94
CA ALA A 316 -10.90 6.55 24.02
C ALA A 316 -11.42 8.00 23.95
N ASP A 317 -10.53 8.96 23.67
CA ASP A 317 -10.90 10.37 23.49
C ASP A 317 -11.84 10.56 22.29
N VAL A 318 -11.65 9.79 21.20
CA VAL A 318 -12.57 9.83 20.05
C VAL A 318 -13.99 9.44 20.48
N LEU A 319 -14.14 8.29 21.14
CA LEU A 319 -15.44 7.81 21.59
C LEU A 319 -16.08 8.79 22.59
N GLN A 320 -15.29 9.29 23.54
CA GLN A 320 -15.79 10.27 24.52
C GLN A 320 -16.22 11.58 23.84
N GLN A 321 -15.42 12.13 22.92
CA GLN A 321 -15.78 13.33 22.18
C GLN A 321 -17.08 13.14 21.40
N MET A 322 -17.24 12.01 20.71
CA MET A 322 -18.48 11.69 20.00
C MET A 322 -19.66 11.56 20.98
N ALA A 323 -19.52 10.85 22.09
CA ALA A 323 -20.59 10.65 23.07
C ALA A 323 -21.03 11.96 23.74
N THR A 324 -20.12 12.91 23.94
CA THR A 324 -20.44 14.24 24.51
C THR A 324 -21.18 15.17 23.54
N ARG A 325 -21.17 14.88 22.24
CA ARG A 325 -21.85 15.72 21.25
C ARG A 325 -23.33 15.34 21.14
N ASN A 326 -24.19 16.34 21.00
CA ASN A 326 -25.63 16.13 20.84
C ASN A 326 -25.97 15.33 19.58
N ASP A 327 -25.22 15.51 18.50
CA ASP A 327 -25.41 14.81 17.23
C ASP A 327 -24.67 13.46 17.18
N ARG A 328 -23.89 13.13 18.22
CA ARG A 328 -23.13 11.88 18.35
C ARG A 328 -22.20 11.57 17.16
N THR A 329 -21.78 12.60 16.41
CA THR A 329 -20.99 12.44 15.19
C THR A 329 -19.50 12.63 15.42
N LEU A 330 -18.69 11.93 14.63
CA LEU A 330 -17.24 12.14 14.55
C LEU A 330 -16.93 13.40 13.75
N VAL A 331 -16.09 14.26 14.30
CA VAL A 331 -15.66 15.50 13.63
C VAL A 331 -14.26 15.33 13.03
N TRP A 332 -14.16 15.55 11.73
CA TRP A 332 -12.90 15.56 11.01
C TRP A 332 -12.16 16.89 11.17
N ALA A 333 -10.88 16.84 11.50
CA ALA A 333 -10.01 18.02 11.56
C ALA A 333 -9.70 18.58 10.15
N CYS A 334 -9.73 17.73 9.12
CA CYS A 334 -9.41 18.09 7.74
C CYS A 334 -10.47 17.52 6.76
N PRO A 335 -11.73 18.02 6.78
CA PRO A 335 -12.84 17.44 6.04
C PRO A 335 -12.65 17.46 4.51
N ALA A 336 -11.93 18.46 3.97
CA ALA A 336 -11.69 18.60 2.54
C ALA A 336 -10.59 17.67 1.99
N TYR A 337 -9.86 16.96 2.84
CA TYR A 337 -8.77 16.09 2.39
C TYR A 337 -9.32 14.82 1.73
N PRO A 338 -8.62 14.26 0.73
CA PRO A 338 -8.99 12.98 0.16
C PRO A 338 -8.84 11.86 1.20
N VAL A 339 -9.67 10.83 1.14
CA VAL A 339 -9.53 9.65 2.01
C VAL A 339 -8.39 8.75 1.52
N ILE A 340 -8.19 8.69 0.20
CA ILE A 340 -7.15 7.90 -0.44
C ILE A 340 -5.99 8.82 -0.87
N TYR A 341 -4.92 8.88 -0.09
CA TYR A 341 -3.72 9.71 -0.29
C TYR A 341 -2.71 9.22 -1.32
N HIS A 342 -2.02 10.17 -1.94
CA HIS A 342 -0.84 9.89 -2.75
C HIS A 342 0.29 9.35 -1.86
N ILE A 343 0.87 8.22 -2.28
CA ILE A 343 2.05 7.64 -1.63
C ILE A 343 3.29 8.29 -2.23
N THR A 344 4.08 8.97 -1.40
CA THR A 344 5.30 9.69 -1.81
C THR A 344 6.33 8.78 -2.51
N THR A 345 7.20 9.40 -3.32
CA THR A 345 8.29 8.70 -3.99
C THR A 345 9.18 7.98 -2.97
N GLY A 346 9.28 6.66 -3.08
CA GLY A 346 9.98 5.79 -2.13
C GLY A 346 9.05 4.92 -1.27
N GLY A 347 7.77 5.27 -1.17
CA GLY A 347 6.76 4.45 -0.52
C GLY A 347 6.81 4.49 1.01
N PHE A 348 7.34 5.56 1.59
CA PHE A 348 7.57 5.68 3.03
C PHE A 348 6.58 6.61 3.74
N ALA A 349 5.98 7.55 3.02
CA ALA A 349 5.08 8.54 3.61
C ALA A 349 3.87 8.78 2.72
N LEU A 350 2.80 9.25 3.35
CA LEU A 350 1.58 9.69 2.70
C LEU A 350 1.64 11.21 2.52
N GLU A 351 1.11 11.69 1.39
CA GLU A 351 0.93 13.11 1.11
C GLU A 351 -0.56 13.44 1.23
N THR A 352 -0.96 13.94 2.41
CA THR A 352 -2.37 14.06 2.82
C THR A 352 -3.16 15.04 1.96
N SER A 353 -2.51 16.04 1.37
CA SER A 353 -3.17 17.03 0.51
C SER A 353 -3.45 16.55 -0.91
N LYS A 354 -2.89 15.41 -1.34
CA LYS A 354 -2.99 14.94 -2.73
C LYS A 354 -3.73 13.61 -2.81
N PRO A 355 -4.75 13.49 -3.66
CA PRO A 355 -5.45 12.23 -3.85
C PRO A 355 -4.56 11.23 -4.60
N ALA A 356 -4.67 9.95 -4.24
CA ALA A 356 -3.98 8.88 -4.93
C ALA A 356 -4.65 8.59 -6.28
N PRO A 357 -3.89 8.22 -7.31
CA PRO A 357 -4.48 7.68 -8.52
C PRO A 357 -5.13 6.32 -8.24
N ALA A 358 -6.23 6.00 -8.93
CA ALA A 358 -6.91 4.71 -8.83
C ALA A 358 -5.99 3.48 -9.08
N ALA A 359 -4.92 3.68 -9.86
CA ALA A 359 -3.89 2.67 -10.08
C ALA A 359 -3.11 2.27 -8.80
N SER A 360 -3.06 3.15 -7.79
CA SER A 360 -2.47 2.86 -6.48
C SER A 360 -3.22 1.76 -5.76
N ILE A 361 -4.57 1.78 -5.79
CA ILE A 361 -5.39 0.72 -5.17
C ILE A 361 -5.12 -0.63 -5.84
N ASN A 362 -5.08 -0.66 -7.17
CA ASN A 362 -4.73 -1.88 -7.90
C ASN A 362 -3.33 -2.39 -7.54
N THR A 363 -2.39 -1.50 -7.22
CA THR A 363 -1.07 -1.87 -6.70
C THR A 363 -1.16 -2.43 -5.28
N SER A 364 -1.98 -1.84 -4.41
CA SER A 364 -2.25 -2.34 -3.06
C SER A 364 -2.83 -3.75 -3.07
N VAL A 365 -3.86 -4.01 -3.88
CA VAL A 365 -4.49 -5.34 -4.03
C VAL A 365 -3.47 -6.39 -4.48
N LYS A 366 -2.57 -6.02 -5.39
CA LYS A 366 -1.47 -6.90 -5.84
C LYS A 366 -0.47 -7.19 -4.74
N SER A 367 -0.05 -6.16 -4.01
CA SER A 367 0.89 -6.33 -2.89
C SER A 367 0.31 -7.20 -1.79
N ILE A 368 -0.93 -6.92 -1.38
CA ILE A 368 -1.64 -7.68 -0.34
C ILE A 368 -1.83 -9.13 -0.81
N GLY A 369 -2.38 -9.35 -2.01
CA GLY A 369 -2.61 -10.70 -2.52
C GLY A 369 -1.33 -11.54 -2.63
N ARG A 370 -0.20 -10.92 -2.97
CA ARG A 370 1.11 -11.59 -2.99
C ARG A 370 1.59 -11.99 -1.60
N VAL A 371 1.44 -11.11 -0.60
CA VAL A 371 1.80 -11.42 0.80
C VAL A 371 0.93 -12.55 1.34
N SER A 372 -0.35 -12.56 1.00
CA SER A 372 -1.29 -13.63 1.37
C SER A 372 -1.04 -14.93 0.61
N GLY A 373 -0.23 -14.89 -0.45
CA GLY A 373 0.08 -16.06 -1.26
C GLY A 373 -1.00 -16.47 -2.25
N ILE A 374 -1.83 -15.54 -2.71
CA ILE A 374 -2.80 -15.82 -3.77
C ILE A 374 -2.06 -16.15 -5.07
N LEU A 375 -2.30 -17.34 -5.61
CA LEU A 375 -1.63 -17.84 -6.82
C LEU A 375 -2.11 -17.11 -8.10
N ALA A 376 -3.34 -16.61 -8.07
CA ALA A 376 -3.93 -15.93 -9.23
C ALA A 376 -3.57 -14.43 -9.28
N HIS A 377 -3.62 -13.84 -10.47
CA HIS A 377 -3.34 -12.42 -10.63
C HIS A 377 -4.44 -11.55 -9.99
N THR A 378 -4.15 -10.93 -8.85
CA THR A 378 -5.08 -10.03 -8.16
C THR A 378 -5.17 -8.64 -8.81
N TYR A 379 -6.37 -8.05 -8.80
CA TYR A 379 -6.64 -6.72 -9.34
C TYR A 379 -7.86 -6.07 -8.68
N SER A 380 -7.97 -4.74 -8.72
CA SER A 380 -9.02 -4.01 -7.98
C SER A 380 -10.45 -4.41 -8.37
N HIS A 381 -10.74 -4.63 -9.64
CA HIS A 381 -12.07 -5.02 -10.10
C HIS A 381 -12.47 -6.44 -9.63
N ALA A 382 -11.53 -7.29 -9.21
CA ALA A 382 -11.84 -8.58 -8.59
C ALA A 382 -12.52 -8.43 -7.22
N LEU A 383 -12.31 -7.32 -6.51
CA LEU A 383 -13.01 -6.99 -5.25
C LEU A 383 -14.49 -6.74 -5.51
N ARG A 384 -14.82 -5.97 -6.56
CA ARG A 384 -16.21 -5.67 -6.93
C ARG A 384 -16.95 -6.93 -7.41
N LYS A 385 -16.27 -7.79 -8.17
CA LYS A 385 -16.80 -9.12 -8.55
C LYS A 385 -17.05 -9.99 -7.32
N GLY A 386 -16.11 -10.00 -6.36
CA GLY A 386 -16.27 -10.70 -5.09
C GLY A 386 -17.47 -10.19 -4.30
N TYR A 387 -17.59 -8.86 -4.14
CA TYR A 387 -18.73 -8.22 -3.51
C TYR A 387 -20.06 -8.63 -4.14
N ALA A 388 -20.20 -8.49 -5.46
CA ALA A 388 -21.43 -8.85 -6.18
C ALA A 388 -21.80 -10.32 -5.97
N ARG A 389 -20.80 -11.21 -6.04
CA ARG A 389 -21.01 -12.64 -5.79
C ARG A 389 -21.48 -12.91 -4.36
N ASP A 390 -20.83 -12.31 -3.36
CA ASP A 390 -21.21 -12.54 -1.96
C ASP A 390 -22.64 -12.03 -1.71
N VAL A 391 -23.00 -10.87 -2.27
CA VAL A 391 -24.36 -10.29 -2.17
C VAL A 391 -25.40 -11.20 -2.83
N ALA A 392 -25.09 -11.76 -4.00
CA ALA A 392 -25.98 -12.68 -4.71
C ALA A 392 -26.21 -14.02 -3.97
N HIS A 393 -25.37 -14.35 -2.98
CA HIS A 393 -25.48 -15.56 -2.17
C HIS A 393 -25.77 -15.24 -0.69
N LEU A 394 -26.32 -14.05 -0.41
CA LEU A 394 -26.83 -13.75 0.93
C LEU A 394 -28.08 -14.60 1.20
N THR A 395 -28.18 -15.09 2.42
CA THR A 395 -29.36 -15.83 2.90
C THR A 395 -30.52 -14.88 3.20
N THR A 396 -30.21 -13.64 3.58
CA THR A 396 -31.18 -12.59 3.84
C THR A 396 -31.48 -11.81 2.55
N PRO A 397 -32.77 -11.58 2.24
CA PRO A 397 -33.13 -10.77 1.09
C PRO A 397 -32.63 -9.35 1.26
N VAL A 398 -32.15 -8.76 0.17
CA VAL A 398 -31.68 -7.39 0.14
C VAL A 398 -32.89 -6.44 0.19
N VAL A 399 -32.96 -5.61 1.22
CA VAL A 399 -34.03 -4.61 1.37
C VAL A 399 -33.62 -3.29 0.68
N GLY A 400 -34.59 -2.58 0.11
CA GLY A 400 -34.36 -1.30 -0.58
C GLY A 400 -33.87 -1.42 -2.02
N THR A 401 -34.07 -2.58 -2.66
CA THR A 401 -33.91 -2.74 -4.11
C THR A 401 -35.25 -2.59 -4.83
N VAL A 402 -35.20 -2.17 -6.09
CA VAL A 402 -36.39 -2.12 -6.95
C VAL A 402 -36.94 -3.53 -7.15
N THR A 403 -38.16 -3.78 -6.66
CA THR A 403 -38.90 -5.01 -6.93
C THR A 403 -39.96 -4.78 -8.00
N PRO A 404 -40.44 -5.84 -8.68
CA PRO A 404 -41.58 -5.75 -9.58
C PRO A 404 -42.80 -5.13 -8.90
N ALA A 405 -43.09 -5.51 -7.65
CA ALA A 405 -44.20 -4.95 -6.87
C ALA A 405 -44.07 -3.43 -6.64
N VAL A 406 -42.87 -2.92 -6.34
CA VAL A 406 -42.65 -1.47 -6.20
C VAL A 406 -42.81 -0.76 -7.55
N THR A 407 -42.36 -1.40 -8.64
CA THR A 407 -42.50 -0.86 -10.00
C THR A 407 -43.97 -0.76 -10.40
N GLU A 408 -44.75 -1.81 -10.13
CA GLU A 408 -46.20 -1.85 -10.37
C GLU A 408 -46.97 -0.86 -9.49
N ALA A 409 -46.61 -0.76 -8.20
CA ALA A 409 -47.23 0.20 -7.27
C ALA A 409 -47.03 1.67 -7.69
N LEU A 410 -45.95 1.98 -8.41
CA LEU A 410 -45.70 3.30 -9.00
C LEU A 410 -46.29 3.46 -10.41
N GLY A 411 -46.94 2.44 -10.97
CA GLY A 411 -47.49 2.45 -12.33
C GLY A 411 -46.43 2.47 -13.42
N HIS A 412 -45.21 2.04 -13.12
CA HIS A 412 -44.10 1.99 -14.07
C HIS A 412 -44.11 0.68 -14.87
N ALA A 413 -43.76 0.74 -16.17
CA ALA A 413 -43.62 -0.46 -16.99
C ALA A 413 -42.35 -1.26 -16.61
N LEU A 414 -42.47 -2.59 -16.51
CA LEU A 414 -41.41 -3.50 -16.04
C LEU A 414 -40.11 -3.43 -16.88
N ASP A 415 -40.21 -3.17 -18.18
CA ASP A 415 -39.09 -3.26 -19.12
C ASP A 415 -38.36 -1.95 -19.45
N GLY A 416 -38.81 -0.80 -18.95
CA GLY A 416 -38.19 0.49 -19.29
C GLY A 416 -37.89 1.42 -18.13
N MET A 417 -38.55 1.26 -16.99
CA MET A 417 -38.59 2.27 -15.94
C MET A 417 -37.84 1.91 -14.66
N LYS A 418 -37.11 0.78 -14.62
CA LYS A 418 -36.33 0.37 -13.44
C LYS A 418 -35.40 1.47 -12.91
N ARG A 419 -34.79 2.26 -13.81
CA ARG A 419 -33.92 3.39 -13.43
C ARG A 419 -34.70 4.54 -12.77
N ILE A 420 -35.91 4.81 -13.23
CA ILE A 420 -36.79 5.84 -12.68
C ILE A 420 -37.28 5.37 -11.30
N THR A 421 -37.80 4.14 -11.20
CA THR A 421 -38.20 3.52 -9.93
C THR A 421 -37.08 3.54 -8.90
N ALA A 422 -35.84 3.24 -9.31
CA ALA A 422 -34.68 3.28 -8.42
C ALA A 422 -34.46 4.66 -7.78
N GLY A 423 -34.76 5.74 -8.52
CA GLY A 423 -34.72 7.11 -7.98
C GLY A 423 -35.76 7.36 -6.89
N TYR A 424 -36.94 6.74 -6.98
CA TYR A 424 -38.00 6.85 -5.97
C TYR A 424 -37.75 6.02 -4.73
N VAL A 425 -37.13 4.84 -4.87
CA VAL A 425 -36.82 3.96 -3.73
C VAL A 425 -35.79 4.58 -2.78
N GLY A 426 -34.98 5.54 -3.27
CA GLY A 426 -33.97 6.23 -2.46
C GLY A 426 -32.70 5.41 -2.20
N GLY A 427 -32.55 4.27 -2.89
CA GLY A 427 -31.40 3.38 -2.77
C GLY A 427 -31.50 2.37 -1.61
N MET A 428 -30.42 1.63 -1.42
CA MET A 428 -30.35 0.53 -0.44
C MET A 428 -29.98 1.05 0.96
N SER A 429 -30.80 0.74 1.96
CA SER A 429 -30.54 1.06 3.37
C SER A 429 -29.80 -0.06 4.12
N THR A 430 -29.83 -1.30 3.61
CA THR A 430 -29.23 -2.46 4.27
C THR A 430 -27.70 -2.38 4.27
N ASP A 431 -27.08 -2.61 5.43
CA ASP A 431 -25.63 -2.86 5.52
C ASP A 431 -25.29 -4.25 4.96
N LEU A 432 -25.04 -4.29 3.66
CA LEU A 432 -24.59 -5.51 2.98
C LEU A 432 -23.24 -6.02 3.48
N ASN A 433 -22.40 -5.16 4.06
CA ASN A 433 -21.09 -5.57 4.52
C ASN A 433 -21.18 -6.36 5.83
N ALA A 434 -22.09 -5.98 6.74
CA ALA A 434 -22.45 -6.80 7.89
C ALA A 434 -23.09 -8.13 7.48
N ALA A 435 -24.02 -8.12 6.51
CA ALA A 435 -24.61 -9.37 5.99
C ALA A 435 -23.56 -10.32 5.40
N ARG A 436 -22.56 -9.78 4.68
CA ARG A 436 -21.41 -10.56 4.18
C ARG A 436 -20.53 -11.12 5.28
N GLU A 437 -20.41 -10.40 6.41
CA GLU A 437 -19.66 -10.87 7.58
C GLU A 437 -20.32 -12.08 8.23
N GLN A 438 -21.65 -12.10 8.32
CA GLN A 438 -22.41 -13.25 8.81
C GLN A 438 -22.16 -14.50 7.94
N ASN A 439 -21.95 -14.30 6.63
CA ASN A 439 -21.63 -15.35 5.68
C ASN A 439 -20.11 -15.61 5.51
N LYS A 440 -19.24 -15.16 6.43
CA LYS A 440 -17.77 -15.29 6.31
C LYS A 440 -17.24 -16.72 6.18
N HIS A 441 -18.02 -17.73 6.56
CA HIS A 441 -17.65 -19.15 6.46
C HIS A 441 -18.03 -19.77 5.10
N VAL A 442 -18.84 -19.09 4.30
CA VAL A 442 -19.25 -19.57 2.97
C VAL A 442 -18.06 -19.46 2.02
N SER A 443 -17.53 -20.61 1.60
CA SER A 443 -16.45 -20.70 0.62
C SER A 443 -17.03 -20.97 -0.76
N HIS A 444 -16.78 -20.08 -1.72
CA HIS A 444 -17.24 -20.27 -3.10
C HIS A 444 -16.21 -21.04 -3.95
N ARG A 445 -16.70 -21.86 -4.89
CA ARG A 445 -15.87 -22.68 -5.80
C ARG A 445 -14.89 -21.87 -6.66
N ARG A 446 -15.23 -20.61 -7.00
CA ARG A 446 -14.42 -19.70 -7.84
C ARG A 446 -13.49 -18.78 -7.04
N GLU A 447 -13.28 -19.05 -5.76
CA GLU A 447 -12.28 -18.33 -4.97
C GLU A 447 -10.86 -18.63 -5.45
N PRO A 448 -9.94 -17.65 -5.35
CA PRO A 448 -8.55 -17.90 -5.68
C PRO A 448 -7.94 -18.93 -4.72
N ARG A 449 -7.02 -19.72 -5.26
CA ARG A 449 -6.18 -20.63 -4.49
C ARG A 449 -5.03 -19.88 -3.82
N PHE A 450 -4.62 -20.38 -2.67
CA PHE A 450 -3.51 -19.87 -1.89
C PHE A 450 -2.35 -20.87 -1.92
N ALA A 451 -1.12 -20.35 -1.91
CA ALA A 451 0.08 -21.13 -1.70
C ALA A 451 0.20 -21.57 -0.24
N GLU A 452 0.88 -22.69 -0.01
CA GLU A 452 1.32 -23.07 1.32
C GLU A 452 2.30 -22.03 1.90
N PRO A 453 2.18 -21.64 3.19
CA PRO A 453 3.07 -20.64 3.79
C PRO A 453 4.56 -20.96 3.69
N LYS A 454 4.90 -22.25 3.70
CA LYS A 454 6.29 -22.73 3.63
C LYS A 454 6.90 -22.54 2.24
N THR A 455 6.08 -22.56 1.19
CA THR A 455 6.51 -22.41 -0.21
C THR A 455 6.48 -20.98 -0.68
N LEU A 456 5.83 -20.08 0.08
CA LEU A 456 5.86 -18.67 -0.25
C LEU A 456 7.30 -18.14 -0.22
N PRO A 457 7.77 -17.50 -1.31
CA PRO A 457 9.05 -16.84 -1.29
C PRO A 457 8.99 -15.80 -0.18
N LYS A 458 9.84 -15.93 0.84
CA LYS A 458 9.97 -14.92 1.91
C LYS A 458 10.16 -13.57 1.23
N THR A 459 9.09 -12.79 1.16
CA THR A 459 8.94 -11.54 0.40
C THR A 459 10.01 -10.52 0.80
N ASP A 460 10.55 -10.73 2.01
CA ASP A 460 11.63 -10.01 2.67
C ASP A 460 12.99 -10.71 2.68
N ARG A 461 13.42 -11.34 1.58
CA ARG A 461 14.86 -11.27 1.28
C ARG A 461 15.18 -9.78 1.00
N PRO A 462 15.92 -9.06 1.86
CA PRO A 462 16.14 -7.63 1.67
C PRO A 462 16.88 -7.40 0.36
N PHE A 463 16.78 -6.17 -0.14
CA PHE A 463 17.40 -5.74 -1.40
C PHE A 463 18.90 -6.13 -1.54
N PHE A 464 19.59 -6.38 -0.42
CA PHE A 464 21.02 -6.68 -0.34
C PHE A 464 21.39 -8.16 -0.16
N ILE A 465 20.47 -9.03 0.28
CA ILE A 465 20.63 -10.51 0.24
C ILE A 465 19.60 -11.10 -0.73
N ARG A 466 19.36 -10.39 -1.82
CA ARG A 466 18.82 -11.02 -3.02
C ARG A 466 20.03 -11.58 -3.75
N PRO A 467 19.97 -12.82 -4.27
CA PRO A 467 20.97 -13.25 -5.23
C PRO A 467 21.06 -12.12 -6.25
N ARG A 468 22.27 -11.54 -6.35
CA ARG A 468 22.53 -10.49 -7.32
C ARG A 468 22.11 -11.09 -8.64
N ILE A 469 21.05 -10.55 -9.26
CA ILE A 469 20.57 -11.08 -10.53
C ILE A 469 21.79 -11.02 -11.44
N ASP A 470 22.28 -12.19 -11.78
CA ASP A 470 23.51 -12.31 -12.53
C ASP A 470 23.28 -11.75 -13.93
N HIS A 471 24.35 -11.25 -14.53
CA HIS A 471 24.26 -10.63 -15.83
C HIS A 471 23.72 -11.62 -16.88
N ALA A 472 24.02 -12.90 -16.74
CA ALA A 472 23.53 -13.94 -17.64
C ALA A 472 22.00 -14.06 -17.54
N SER A 473 21.42 -14.16 -16.34
CA SER A 473 19.96 -14.16 -16.17
C SER A 473 19.27 -12.92 -16.77
N LEU A 474 19.88 -11.73 -16.65
CA LEU A 474 19.35 -10.51 -17.28
C LEU A 474 19.40 -10.59 -18.81
N GLN A 475 20.53 -11.06 -19.33
CA GLN A 475 20.76 -11.22 -20.76
C GLN A 475 19.80 -12.26 -21.36
N THR A 476 19.70 -13.45 -20.74
CA THR A 476 18.76 -14.51 -21.08
C THR A 476 17.31 -14.02 -21.04
N PHE A 477 16.92 -13.28 -20.00
CA PHE A 477 15.58 -12.70 -19.93
C PHE A 477 15.31 -11.73 -21.08
N MET A 478 16.27 -10.87 -21.42
CA MET A 478 16.15 -9.95 -22.55
C MET A 478 16.07 -10.66 -23.91
N THR A 479 16.85 -11.71 -24.11
CA THR A 479 16.93 -12.41 -25.40
C THR A 479 15.78 -13.41 -25.61
N GLU A 480 15.37 -14.12 -24.56
CA GLU A 480 14.44 -15.25 -24.67
C GLU A 480 13.02 -14.89 -24.22
N LYS A 481 12.89 -14.18 -23.10
CA LYS A 481 11.60 -13.99 -22.40
C LYS A 481 10.99 -12.61 -22.55
N TRP A 482 11.70 -11.66 -23.17
CA TRP A 482 11.29 -10.27 -23.29
C TRP A 482 10.90 -9.95 -24.74
N PRO A 483 9.69 -10.36 -25.18
CA PRO A 483 9.41 -10.58 -26.60
C PRO A 483 9.22 -9.27 -27.39
N ALA A 484 9.16 -8.14 -26.68
CA ALA A 484 8.84 -6.82 -27.23
C ALA A 484 9.81 -5.72 -26.76
N GLY A 485 11.02 -6.08 -26.35
CA GLY A 485 11.99 -5.14 -25.80
C GLY A 485 12.45 -4.03 -26.72
N TYR A 486 13.22 -3.11 -26.13
CA TYR A 486 13.83 -1.96 -26.79
C TYR A 486 14.38 -2.39 -28.15
N LYS A 487 13.63 -2.10 -29.22
CA LYS A 487 13.82 -2.72 -30.53
C LYS A 487 15.27 -2.51 -30.98
N GLY A 488 15.96 -3.61 -31.27
CA GLY A 488 17.33 -3.60 -31.79
C GLY A 488 18.45 -3.68 -30.75
N ILE A 489 18.16 -3.55 -29.44
CA ILE A 489 19.19 -3.64 -28.40
C ILE A 489 19.14 -5.03 -27.77
N LYS A 490 20.12 -5.88 -28.10
CA LYS A 490 20.25 -7.24 -27.54
C LYS A 490 21.08 -7.26 -26.27
N ASP A 491 22.02 -6.32 -26.10
CA ASP A 491 22.92 -6.27 -24.95
C ASP A 491 22.31 -5.43 -23.82
N PHE A 492 22.26 -6.00 -22.62
CA PHE A 492 21.80 -5.31 -21.42
C PHE A 492 22.66 -4.08 -21.09
N GLU A 493 23.98 -4.13 -21.35
CA GLU A 493 24.88 -3.01 -21.06
C GLU A 493 24.67 -1.82 -22.02
N ALA A 494 24.19 -2.09 -23.23
CA ALA A 494 23.87 -1.07 -24.22
C ALA A 494 22.57 -0.29 -23.90
N LEU A 495 21.80 -0.72 -22.89
CA LEU A 495 20.63 0.00 -22.40
C LEU A 495 21.03 1.18 -21.49
N SER A 496 20.30 2.29 -21.59
CA SER A 496 20.41 3.37 -20.60
C SER A 496 20.03 2.88 -19.19
N GLU A 497 20.51 3.56 -18.14
CA GLU A 497 20.26 3.15 -16.76
C GLU A 497 18.77 2.99 -16.39
N SER A 498 17.90 3.83 -16.98
CA SER A 498 16.45 3.75 -16.78
C SER A 498 15.89 2.46 -17.38
N GLN A 499 16.33 2.12 -18.59
CA GLN A 499 15.95 0.90 -19.29
C GLN A 499 16.48 -0.34 -18.56
N GLN A 500 17.74 -0.33 -18.13
CA GLN A 500 18.32 -1.39 -17.30
C GLN A 500 17.53 -1.59 -16.00
N ARG A 501 17.14 -0.51 -15.31
CA ARG A 501 16.28 -0.58 -14.11
C ARG A 501 14.93 -1.22 -14.41
N ASN A 502 14.32 -0.90 -15.55
CA ASN A 502 13.07 -1.52 -15.97
C ASN A 502 13.22 -3.02 -16.25
N VAL A 503 14.25 -3.43 -16.99
CA VAL A 503 14.52 -4.85 -17.27
C VAL A 503 14.73 -5.63 -15.97
N ARG A 504 15.58 -5.12 -15.05
CA ARG A 504 15.77 -5.72 -13.72
C ARG A 504 14.46 -5.87 -12.95
N LYS A 505 13.61 -4.84 -12.99
CA LYS A 505 12.28 -4.84 -12.33
C LYS A 505 11.35 -5.90 -12.94
N HIS A 506 11.40 -6.09 -14.25
CA HIS A 506 10.56 -7.06 -14.95
C HIS A 506 11.03 -8.50 -14.79
N LEU A 507 12.33 -8.76 -14.90
CA LEU A 507 12.90 -10.08 -14.60
C LEU A 507 12.55 -10.48 -13.17
N LYS A 508 12.73 -9.56 -12.22
CA LYS A 508 12.33 -9.81 -10.83
C LYS A 508 10.86 -10.21 -10.71
N ARG A 509 9.94 -9.50 -11.35
CA ARG A 509 8.52 -9.87 -11.35
C ARG A 509 8.31 -11.25 -11.95
N SER A 510 8.98 -11.56 -13.06
CA SER A 510 8.90 -12.88 -13.69
C SER A 510 9.39 -14.01 -12.79
N LEU A 511 10.44 -13.78 -11.99
CA LEU A 511 10.94 -14.76 -11.03
C LEU A 511 9.99 -14.91 -9.82
N ASP A 512 9.47 -13.80 -9.31
CA ASP A 512 8.49 -13.81 -8.22
C ASP A 512 7.20 -14.55 -8.66
N ASP A 513 6.73 -14.27 -9.88
CA ASP A 513 5.54 -14.90 -10.45
C ASP A 513 5.80 -16.41 -10.72
N ALA A 514 6.98 -16.78 -11.24
CA ALA A 514 7.35 -18.19 -11.44
C ALA A 514 7.49 -18.97 -10.11
N ALA A 515 8.03 -18.34 -9.06
CA ALA A 515 8.12 -18.93 -7.74
C ALA A 515 6.73 -19.21 -7.15
N LEU A 516 5.80 -18.27 -7.35
CA LEU A 516 4.41 -18.41 -6.95
C LEU A 516 3.70 -19.52 -7.75
N GLU A 517 3.91 -19.57 -9.07
CA GLU A 517 3.35 -20.63 -9.93
C GLU A 517 3.88 -22.03 -9.56
N SER A 518 5.13 -22.12 -9.07
CA SER A 518 5.71 -23.38 -8.60
C SER A 518 5.32 -23.77 -7.17
N ALA A 519 4.61 -22.90 -6.44
CA ALA A 519 4.26 -23.14 -5.06
C ALA A 519 3.16 -24.21 -4.94
N THR A 520 3.28 -25.07 -3.93
CA THR A 520 2.25 -26.05 -3.59
C THR A 520 0.96 -25.33 -3.18
N VAL A 521 -0.17 -25.82 -3.71
CA VAL A 521 -1.50 -25.34 -3.34
C VAL A 521 -1.80 -25.82 -1.93
N GLU A 522 -2.25 -24.90 -1.08
CA GLU A 522 -2.65 -25.21 0.29
C GLU A 522 -3.79 -26.25 0.35
N SER A 523 -3.70 -27.15 1.33
CA SER A 523 -4.72 -28.18 1.55
C SER A 523 -6.07 -27.57 2.00
N PRO A 524 -7.22 -28.22 1.71
CA PRO A 524 -8.52 -27.76 2.20
C PRO A 524 -8.62 -27.67 3.73
N ALA A 525 -7.91 -28.55 4.46
CA ALA A 525 -7.89 -28.57 5.92
C ALA A 525 -7.19 -27.31 6.48
N ASP A 526 -6.03 -26.95 5.91
CA ASP A 526 -5.32 -25.72 6.27
C ASP A 526 -6.14 -24.48 5.93
N LYS A 527 -6.87 -24.49 4.79
CA LYS A 527 -7.80 -23.41 4.42
C LYS A 527 -8.85 -23.19 5.51
N LYS A 528 -9.46 -24.26 6.03
CA LYS A 528 -10.48 -24.18 7.11
C LYS A 528 -9.86 -23.65 8.41
N ALA A 529 -8.73 -24.20 8.85
CA ALA A 529 -8.04 -23.75 10.06
C ALA A 529 -7.63 -22.26 10.03
N LYS A 530 -7.32 -21.73 8.84
CA LYS A 530 -7.00 -20.30 8.67
C LYS A 530 -8.21 -19.39 8.58
N ALA A 531 -9.34 -19.90 8.11
CA ALA A 531 -10.59 -19.14 8.05
C ALA A 531 -11.06 -18.72 9.46
N ASP A 532 -10.78 -19.52 10.47
CA ASP A 532 -11.23 -19.28 11.84
C ASP A 532 -10.20 -18.52 12.71
N ARG A 533 -9.14 -17.98 12.11
CA ARG A 533 -8.13 -17.22 12.86
C ARG A 533 -8.73 -15.98 13.51
N GLN A 534 -8.41 -15.82 14.79
CA GLN A 534 -8.69 -14.59 15.51
C GLN A 534 -7.84 -13.43 14.98
N PRO A 535 -8.29 -12.18 15.18
CA PRO A 535 -7.53 -10.99 14.81
C PRO A 535 -6.13 -11.05 15.42
N LEU A 536 -5.18 -10.36 14.78
CA LEU A 536 -3.87 -10.14 15.38
C LEU A 536 -4.07 -9.33 16.66
N MET A 537 -4.10 -10.03 17.78
CA MET A 537 -4.00 -9.44 19.10
C MET A 537 -2.56 -8.95 19.30
N PRO A 538 -2.34 -7.96 20.18
CA PRO A 538 -1.02 -7.42 20.42
C PRO A 538 -0.02 -8.54 20.76
N LEU A 539 1.11 -8.57 20.06
CA LEU A 539 2.29 -9.20 20.66
C LEU A 539 2.56 -8.43 21.95
N ASP A 540 2.71 -9.15 23.06
CA ASP A 540 2.94 -8.59 24.39
C ASP A 540 3.91 -7.40 24.30
N LYS A 541 3.48 -6.19 24.74
CA LYS A 541 4.30 -4.97 24.74
C LYS A 541 5.64 -5.22 25.47
N ASN A 542 5.65 -6.14 26.44
CA ASN A 542 6.83 -6.55 27.19
C ASN A 542 7.80 -7.44 26.38
N ALA A 543 7.33 -8.16 25.36
CA ALA A 543 8.22 -8.93 24.49
C ALA A 543 9.22 -8.02 23.75
N PHE A 544 8.91 -6.73 23.56
CA PHE A 544 9.79 -5.78 22.90
C PHE A 544 10.64 -4.91 23.84
N GLN A 545 10.26 -4.77 25.13
CA GLN A 545 10.89 -3.84 26.08
C GLN A 545 11.86 -4.44 27.10
N LEU A 546 12.32 -5.68 26.97
CA LEU A 546 13.35 -6.22 27.88
C LEU A 546 14.72 -5.53 27.68
N ARG A 547 14.89 -4.34 28.24
CA ARG A 547 16.16 -3.88 28.79
C ARG A 547 16.40 -4.68 30.08
N PRO A 548 17.57 -5.29 30.29
CA PRO A 548 17.94 -5.65 31.65
C PRO A 548 18.23 -4.34 32.38
N ASP A 549 17.29 -3.91 33.23
CA ASP A 549 17.60 -2.88 34.23
C ASP A 549 18.73 -3.42 35.10
N ARG A 550 19.91 -2.84 34.92
CA ARG A 550 21.00 -3.01 35.86
C ARG A 550 20.71 -2.17 37.09
N GLY A 551 20.20 -2.83 38.12
CA GLY A 551 20.51 -2.51 39.52
C GLY A 551 19.33 -2.09 40.38
N SER A 552 18.92 -2.96 41.30
CA SER A 552 19.21 -2.82 42.75
C SER A 552 18.33 -3.79 43.54
N VAL A 553 18.94 -4.88 44.02
CA VAL A 553 18.33 -5.74 45.05
C VAL A 553 18.97 -5.39 46.38
N LYS A 554 18.19 -4.72 47.25
CA LYS A 554 18.14 -4.79 48.72
C LYS A 554 16.75 -4.25 49.08
N GLY A 555 15.87 -4.82 49.91
CA GLY A 555 15.95 -5.82 50.96
C GLY A 555 14.99 -5.37 52.08
N ASN A 556 13.87 -6.08 52.24
CA ASN A 556 12.93 -6.22 53.38
C ASN A 556 12.61 -5.09 54.39
N SER A 557 11.31 -4.82 54.59
CA SER A 557 10.49 -4.95 55.84
C SER A 557 9.29 -3.97 55.78
N ARG A 558 8.03 -4.43 55.78
CA ARG A 558 7.12 -4.87 56.87
C ARG A 558 6.24 -3.74 57.45
N GLN A 559 4.93 -3.89 57.21
CA GLN A 559 3.74 -3.54 58.03
C GLN A 559 3.11 -2.12 58.08
N GLN A 560 1.78 -2.16 57.83
CA GLN A 560 0.63 -1.53 58.52
C GLN A 560 -0.06 -0.25 57.97
N ILE A 561 -1.30 -0.46 57.49
CA ILE A 561 -2.60 0.05 58.00
C ILE A 561 -2.69 1.52 58.47
N SER A 562 -3.42 2.36 57.72
CA SER A 562 -4.72 2.98 58.09
C SER A 562 -4.97 4.35 57.42
N SER A 563 -6.26 4.55 57.15
CA SER A 563 -7.02 5.73 56.78
C SER A 563 -6.75 7.01 57.60
N THR A 564 -6.87 8.19 56.97
CA THR A 564 -7.96 9.19 57.19
C THR A 564 -7.68 10.54 56.50
N SER A 565 -8.69 11.01 55.76
CA SER A 565 -9.33 12.33 55.70
C SER A 565 -8.57 13.64 56.04
N ALA A 566 -8.74 14.61 55.12
CA ALA A 566 -9.25 15.99 55.33
C ALA A 566 -8.33 17.21 55.04
N VAL A 567 -8.71 17.93 53.97
CA VAL A 567 -9.05 19.39 53.86
C VAL A 567 -8.11 20.45 54.49
N SER A 568 -7.56 21.33 53.63
CA SER A 568 -7.67 22.82 53.64
C SER A 568 -6.59 23.42 52.71
N ASP A 569 -6.98 24.05 51.59
CA ASP A 569 -7.11 25.51 51.37
C ASP A 569 -5.83 26.34 51.51
N SER A 570 -5.28 26.85 50.40
CA SER A 570 -5.46 28.27 49.99
C SER A 570 -4.43 28.78 48.96
N MET A 571 -5.00 29.39 47.90
CA MET A 571 -4.67 30.71 47.31
C MET A 571 -3.32 30.99 46.62
N SER A 572 -3.44 31.33 45.31
CA SER A 572 -2.81 32.46 44.55
C SER A 572 -1.27 32.53 44.49
N ASP A 573 -0.57 32.76 43.37
CA ASP A 573 -0.81 33.56 42.14
C ASP A 573 0.40 33.34 41.16
N PRO A 574 0.31 33.69 39.86
CA PRO A 574 1.36 33.45 38.86
C PRO A 574 2.25 34.68 38.60
N ARG A 575 3.51 34.46 38.21
CA ARG A 575 4.34 35.52 37.60
C ARG A 575 5.10 35.00 36.38
N GLN A 576 4.59 35.37 35.20
CA GLN A 576 5.34 35.46 33.94
C GLN A 576 5.59 36.94 33.60
N ARG A 577 6.82 37.26 33.16
CA ARG A 577 7.32 38.43 32.39
C ARG A 577 8.86 38.30 32.41
N LEU A 578 9.73 38.60 31.45
CA LEU A 578 9.80 39.37 30.18
C LEU A 578 11.08 38.84 29.46
N ALA A 579 11.11 38.52 28.16
CA ALA A 579 11.29 39.38 26.97
C ALA A 579 12.76 39.72 26.56
N THR A 580 12.89 40.06 25.27
CA THR A 580 14.03 40.60 24.45
C THR A 580 14.80 39.57 23.61
N GLY A 581 15.04 39.74 22.31
CA GLY A 581 14.69 40.78 21.33
C GLY A 581 15.53 40.68 20.04
N LEU A 582 15.08 41.37 18.99
CA LEU A 582 15.78 41.87 17.78
C LEU A 582 15.52 41.20 16.41
N VAL A 583 14.64 41.88 15.65
CA VAL A 583 14.64 42.06 14.18
C VAL A 583 14.37 43.56 13.94
N PRO A 584 14.96 44.21 12.91
CA PRO A 584 14.45 45.46 12.33
C PRO A 584 13.98 45.25 10.87
N ASP A 585 12.74 45.64 10.53
CA ASP A 585 12.30 46.88 9.83
C ASP A 585 12.50 46.83 8.29
N SER A 586 11.62 47.31 7.41
CA SER A 586 10.42 48.17 7.48
C SER A 586 9.74 48.21 6.09
N MET A 587 8.45 48.56 6.02
CA MET A 587 7.84 49.55 5.09
C MET A 587 6.30 49.60 5.28
N SER A 588 5.86 50.70 5.90
CA SER A 588 4.51 51.30 6.06
C SER A 588 3.85 51.73 4.74
N GLY A 589 2.55 51.99 4.52
CA GLY A 589 1.26 52.22 5.25
C GLY A 589 0.21 52.63 4.16
N PRO A 590 -0.98 53.27 4.39
CA PRO A 590 -1.78 53.60 5.60
C PRO A 590 -3.26 53.06 5.57
N SER A 591 -3.91 52.67 6.69
CA SER A 591 -4.87 53.40 7.59
C SER A 591 -6.07 54.07 6.87
N GLN A 592 -7.37 53.97 7.23
CA GLN A 592 -8.08 53.92 8.53
C GLN A 592 -9.64 53.71 8.30
N PRO A 593 -10.59 53.83 9.28
CA PRO A 593 -11.22 52.76 10.11
C PRO A 593 -12.78 52.69 9.96
N LEU A 594 -13.46 51.86 10.78
CA LEU A 594 -14.86 52.00 11.34
C LEU A 594 -15.34 50.59 11.81
N SER A 595 -15.36 50.34 13.12
CA SER A 595 -16.50 50.39 14.07
C SER A 595 -17.45 49.19 14.00
N ALA A 596 -17.68 48.61 15.18
CA ALA A 596 -18.55 47.47 15.45
C ALA A 596 -20.04 47.78 15.19
N ASP A 597 -20.79 46.76 14.80
CA ASP A 597 -22.11 46.47 15.37
C ASP A 597 -22.49 45.01 15.12
N GLU A 598 -22.94 44.37 16.19
CA GLU A 598 -23.61 43.06 16.21
C GLU A 598 -25.09 43.25 15.87
N SER A 599 -25.58 42.62 14.80
CA SER A 599 -26.95 42.08 14.69
C SER A 599 -27.21 41.50 13.30
N ASP A 600 -28.00 40.43 13.26
CA ASP A 600 -28.76 39.91 12.12
C ASP A 600 -28.04 39.14 11.02
N PHE A 601 -28.03 37.80 11.16
CA PHE A 601 -28.29 36.91 10.02
C PHE A 601 -28.80 35.53 10.48
N ALA A 602 -30.05 35.48 10.94
CA ALA A 602 -30.79 34.25 11.18
C ALA A 602 -32.20 34.36 10.60
N SER A 603 -32.34 34.22 9.28
CA SER A 603 -33.64 33.89 8.66
C SER A 603 -33.42 33.34 7.25
N LEU A 604 -33.78 32.07 7.04
CA LEU A 604 -34.44 31.51 5.85
C LEU A 604 -34.38 29.97 5.94
N VAL A 605 -35.26 29.41 6.78
CA VAL A 605 -35.71 28.02 6.68
C VAL A 605 -37.24 28.03 6.73
N ASP A 606 -37.81 27.37 5.72
CA ASP A 606 -39.22 27.32 5.36
C ASP A 606 -40.12 26.67 6.45
N PRO A 607 -41.17 27.34 6.95
CA PRO A 607 -42.03 26.84 8.03
C PRO A 607 -43.33 26.17 7.52
N ARG A 608 -43.24 25.16 6.64
CA ARG A 608 -44.42 24.45 6.11
C ARG A 608 -44.52 22.94 6.36
N LEU A 609 -43.76 22.36 7.29
CA LEU A 609 -43.92 20.95 7.67
C LEU A 609 -43.83 20.72 9.19
N ARG A 610 -44.81 21.24 9.97
CA ARG A 610 -45.12 20.75 11.33
C ARG A 610 -46.57 21.05 11.71
N ARG A 611 -47.46 20.07 11.47
CA ARG A 611 -48.77 19.77 12.10
C ARG A 611 -49.15 18.43 11.45
N PHE A 612 -49.20 17.29 12.12
CA PHE A 612 -49.99 16.94 13.30
C PHE A 612 -49.29 15.82 14.08
N SER A 613 -49.44 15.83 15.40
CA SER A 613 -49.35 14.63 16.24
C SER A 613 -50.61 14.52 17.08
N ALA A 614 -51.03 13.27 17.25
CA ALA A 614 -51.65 12.65 18.42
C ALA A 614 -53.07 12.10 18.23
N GLU A 615 -53.21 10.88 18.78
CA GLU A 615 -54.41 10.14 19.17
C GLU A 615 -55.08 9.23 18.14
N ALA A 616 -54.83 7.91 18.25
CA ALA A 616 -55.83 6.96 18.76
C ALA A 616 -55.27 5.53 18.80
N SER A 617 -55.30 4.95 20.00
CA SER A 617 -55.12 3.53 20.30
C SER A 617 -56.38 2.73 19.98
N GLY A 618 -56.23 1.57 19.34
CA GLY A 618 -57.26 0.54 19.19
C GLY A 618 -56.69 -0.73 18.52
N PRO A 619 -57.00 -1.94 19.01
CA PRO A 619 -56.39 -3.18 18.51
C PRO A 619 -57.16 -3.69 17.29
N ILE A 620 -56.46 -4.07 16.22
CA ILE A 620 -57.05 -4.80 15.09
C ILE A 620 -56.27 -6.10 14.87
N SER A 621 -57.08 -7.15 14.86
CA SER A 621 -56.90 -8.57 14.69
C SER A 621 -55.98 -9.05 13.56
N ASP A 622 -55.35 -10.21 13.83
CA ASP A 622 -54.63 -11.10 12.93
C ASP A 622 -55.22 -11.23 11.52
N PRO A 623 -54.37 -11.33 10.48
CA PRO A 623 -54.67 -12.12 9.31
C PRO A 623 -53.94 -13.46 9.33
N ARG A 624 -54.71 -14.50 8.98
CA ARG A 624 -54.33 -15.90 8.81
C ARG A 624 -53.13 -16.12 7.86
N PRO A 625 -52.41 -17.25 8.01
CA PRO A 625 -51.30 -17.61 7.15
C PRO A 625 -51.81 -18.00 5.75
N LEU A 626 -51.22 -17.40 4.71
CA LEU A 626 -51.38 -17.85 3.33
C LEU A 626 -50.34 -18.93 3.02
N GLN A 627 -50.82 -19.94 2.30
CA GLN A 627 -50.18 -21.20 1.98
C GLN A 627 -48.84 -21.02 1.26
N GLU A 628 -47.85 -21.81 1.68
CA GLU A 628 -46.63 -22.09 0.93
C GLU A 628 -47.00 -22.73 -0.41
N THR A 629 -46.67 -22.04 -1.50
CA THR A 629 -46.54 -22.67 -2.81
C THR A 629 -45.06 -22.76 -3.12
N ASP A 630 -44.53 -23.98 -3.13
CA ASP A 630 -43.22 -24.33 -3.67
C ASP A 630 -43.18 -24.01 -5.17
N GLY A 631 -42.78 -22.78 -5.46
CA GLY A 631 -42.40 -22.34 -6.80
C GLY A 631 -40.89 -22.23 -6.87
N ILE A 632 -40.24 -23.20 -7.49
CA ILE A 632 -38.86 -23.06 -7.96
C ILE A 632 -38.87 -21.93 -8.99
N VAL A 633 -38.48 -20.72 -8.56
CA VAL A 633 -38.23 -19.59 -9.45
C VAL A 633 -36.81 -19.75 -9.97
N GLU A 634 -36.68 -20.16 -11.23
CA GLU A 634 -35.44 -20.01 -11.98
C GLU A 634 -35.15 -18.51 -12.15
N ALA A 635 -34.37 -17.95 -11.22
CA ALA A 635 -33.83 -16.61 -11.33
C ALA A 635 -32.74 -16.60 -12.42
N SER A 636 -33.12 -16.19 -13.63
CA SER A 636 -32.20 -15.78 -14.69
C SER A 636 -31.58 -14.43 -14.32
N VAL A 637 -30.49 -14.48 -13.56
CA VAL A 637 -29.69 -13.29 -13.21
C VAL A 637 -28.77 -12.96 -14.39
N SER A 638 -29.10 -11.89 -15.13
CA SER A 638 -28.23 -11.28 -16.15
C SER A 638 -27.21 -10.35 -15.50
N ASP A 639 -25.95 -10.78 -15.48
CA ASP A 639 -24.79 -10.05 -14.93
C ASP A 639 -24.14 -9.13 -16.00
N ASP A 640 -24.81 -8.04 -16.39
CA ASP A 640 -24.42 -7.28 -17.61
C ASP A 640 -24.20 -5.75 -17.44
N GLU A 641 -23.64 -5.23 -16.34
CA GLU A 641 -23.39 -3.77 -16.23
C GLU A 641 -22.09 -3.24 -16.88
N ASP A 642 -21.09 -4.09 -17.15
CA ASP A 642 -19.96 -3.71 -18.03
C ASP A 642 -20.13 -4.27 -19.45
N LEU A 643 -21.23 -5.02 -19.67
CA LEU A 643 -21.74 -5.40 -20.97
C LEU A 643 -22.80 -4.41 -21.46
N SER A 644 -23.53 -3.69 -20.60
CA SER A 644 -24.50 -2.66 -21.01
C SER A 644 -23.88 -1.51 -21.79
N GLU A 645 -22.69 -0.99 -21.46
CA GLU A 645 -22.03 0.02 -22.32
C GLU A 645 -21.60 -0.54 -23.71
N LEU A 646 -21.52 -1.87 -23.85
CA LEU A 646 -21.10 -2.56 -25.06
C LEU A 646 -22.28 -3.16 -25.84
N ASP A 647 -23.34 -3.59 -25.18
CA ASP A 647 -24.63 -3.84 -25.76
C ASP A 647 -25.21 -2.50 -26.15
N ASP A 648 -25.10 -1.44 -25.36
CA ASP A 648 -25.39 -0.08 -25.81
C ASP A 648 -24.43 0.35 -26.92
N ALA A 649 -23.14 -0.01 -26.96
CA ALA A 649 -22.27 0.36 -28.07
C ALA A 649 -22.46 -0.50 -29.33
N ALA A 650 -22.82 -1.78 -29.16
CA ALA A 650 -23.12 -2.73 -30.22
C ALA A 650 -24.54 -2.50 -30.75
N ASN A 651 -25.51 -2.24 -29.88
CA ASN A 651 -26.86 -1.75 -30.15
C ASN A 651 -26.83 -0.32 -30.67
N PHE A 652 -25.90 0.55 -30.28
CA PHE A 652 -25.67 1.86 -30.91
C PHE A 652 -25.03 1.69 -32.27
N PHE A 653 -24.07 0.77 -32.43
CA PHE A 653 -23.53 0.43 -33.75
C PHE A 653 -24.60 -0.22 -34.64
N ILE A 654 -25.48 -1.06 -34.08
CA ILE A 654 -26.61 -1.65 -34.77
C ILE A 654 -27.64 -0.56 -35.09
N ASP A 655 -28.03 0.32 -34.16
CA ASP A 655 -29.01 1.40 -34.36
C ASP A 655 -28.51 2.43 -35.38
N ILE A 656 -27.26 2.89 -35.26
CA ILE A 656 -26.68 3.84 -36.24
C ILE A 656 -26.58 3.24 -37.63
N VAL A 657 -26.30 1.94 -37.75
CA VAL A 657 -26.13 1.32 -39.06
C VAL A 657 -27.44 0.73 -39.61
N SER A 658 -28.44 0.48 -38.78
CA SER A 658 -29.75 -0.04 -39.16
C SER A 658 -30.79 1.05 -39.48
N ARG A 659 -30.48 2.34 -39.25
CA ARG A 659 -31.32 3.45 -39.73
C ARG A 659 -31.26 3.56 -41.24
N ASP A 660 -32.13 2.82 -41.91
CA ASP A 660 -32.47 3.04 -43.31
C ASP A 660 -33.41 4.26 -43.41
N PRO A 661 -33.06 5.34 -44.15
CA PRO A 661 -33.90 6.54 -44.25
C PRO A 661 -35.13 6.36 -45.17
N GLN A 662 -35.44 5.15 -45.62
CA GLN A 662 -36.65 4.89 -46.40
C GLN A 662 -37.69 4.18 -45.53
N GLY A 663 -38.66 4.96 -45.05
CA GLY A 663 -39.86 4.41 -44.45
C GLY A 663 -40.65 3.60 -45.47
N HIS A 664 -41.23 2.50 -45.00
CA HIS A 664 -42.52 2.02 -45.47
C HIS A 664 -43.18 1.22 -44.37
N ASP A 665 -44.39 1.67 -44.00
CA ASP A 665 -45.38 0.87 -43.30
C ASP A 665 -45.61 -0.44 -44.05
N HIS A 666 -45.33 -1.55 -43.38
CA HIS A 666 -46.05 -2.80 -43.62
C HIS A 666 -45.97 -3.66 -42.35
N VAL A 667 -47.05 -3.61 -41.57
CA VAL A 667 -47.40 -4.65 -40.62
C VAL A 667 -47.74 -5.91 -41.44
N GLN A 668 -46.90 -6.93 -41.34
CA GLN A 668 -47.29 -8.30 -41.67
C GLN A 668 -47.01 -9.19 -40.48
N GLN A 669 -48.10 -9.66 -39.88
CA GLN A 669 -48.13 -10.81 -38.99
C GLN A 669 -47.70 -12.05 -39.78
N SER A 670 -46.76 -12.82 -39.25
CA SER A 670 -46.54 -14.19 -39.68
C SER A 670 -46.45 -15.09 -38.47
N ASP A 671 -47.45 -15.96 -38.35
CA ASP A 671 -47.43 -17.20 -37.59
C ASP A 671 -46.20 -18.04 -37.97
N SER A 672 -45.51 -18.56 -36.96
CA SER A 672 -44.67 -19.73 -37.15
C SER A 672 -44.68 -20.62 -35.91
N THR A 673 -45.33 -21.76 -36.11
CA THR A 673 -45.39 -22.97 -35.30
C THR A 673 -44.04 -23.40 -34.71
N VAL A 674 -44.05 -23.64 -33.40
CA VAL A 674 -42.98 -24.28 -32.63
C VAL A 674 -42.91 -25.76 -33.01
N ASN A 675 -41.73 -26.25 -33.36
CA ASN A 675 -41.45 -27.66 -33.62
C ASN A 675 -40.49 -28.15 -32.53
N ASP A 676 -41.06 -28.88 -31.57
CA ASP A 676 -40.37 -29.59 -30.50
C ASP A 676 -39.51 -30.72 -31.07
N LYS A 677 -38.24 -30.78 -30.62
CA LYS A 677 -37.43 -32.01 -30.70
C LYS A 677 -36.70 -32.24 -29.40
N GLN A 678 -37.42 -32.96 -28.57
CA GLN A 678 -37.04 -33.97 -27.58
C GLN A 678 -35.70 -34.67 -27.92
N TYR A 679 -34.78 -34.71 -26.95
CA TYR A 679 -33.66 -35.64 -26.93
C TYR A 679 -33.70 -36.40 -25.60
N ASP A 680 -33.85 -37.72 -25.72
CA ASP A 680 -33.96 -38.69 -24.65
C ASP A 680 -32.69 -38.79 -23.79
N SER A 681 -32.88 -38.93 -22.48
CA SER A 681 -31.95 -39.65 -21.63
C SER A 681 -32.74 -40.40 -20.55
N ASP A 682 -32.91 -41.69 -20.81
CA ASP A 682 -33.53 -42.67 -19.93
C ASP A 682 -32.48 -43.28 -18.97
N VAL A 683 -32.90 -43.43 -17.69
CA VAL A 683 -32.71 -44.61 -16.81
C VAL A 683 -31.31 -44.74 -16.14
N ASP A 684 -31.14 -44.82 -14.80
CA ASP A 684 -31.86 -45.58 -13.77
C ASP A 684 -31.92 -44.87 -12.39
N ASP A 685 -33.01 -45.17 -11.69
CA ASP A 685 -33.39 -44.83 -10.32
C ASP A 685 -32.97 -45.94 -9.33
N ILE A 686 -33.26 -45.78 -8.02
CA ILE A 686 -33.11 -46.74 -6.88
C ILE A 686 -31.82 -46.54 -6.04
N CYS A 687 -31.81 -46.30 -4.71
CA CYS A 687 -32.86 -46.33 -3.68
C CYS A 687 -32.50 -45.45 -2.47
N ALA A 688 -33.56 -45.05 -1.79
CA ALA A 688 -33.65 -44.30 -0.55
C ALA A 688 -33.03 -44.96 0.71
N GLY A 689 -32.76 -44.10 1.69
CA GLY A 689 -33.11 -44.37 3.10
C GLY A 689 -31.94 -44.53 4.06
N LYS A 690 -31.69 -43.51 4.88
CA LYS A 690 -31.96 -43.50 6.34
C LYS A 690 -31.29 -42.30 7.01
N THR A 691 -32.15 -41.43 7.51
CA THR A 691 -31.89 -40.49 8.61
C THR A 691 -31.52 -41.28 9.87
N LEU A 692 -30.35 -40.98 10.43
CA LEU A 692 -30.04 -41.27 11.82
C LEU A 692 -29.74 -39.95 12.51
N VAL A 693 -30.62 -39.62 13.46
CA VAL A 693 -30.43 -38.66 14.54
C VAL A 693 -29.35 -39.24 15.44
N ASP A 694 -28.30 -38.47 15.72
CA ASP A 694 -27.34 -38.81 16.77
C ASP A 694 -27.19 -37.61 17.70
N ASP A 695 -28.11 -37.54 18.65
CA ASP A 695 -28.02 -36.76 19.88
C ASP A 695 -27.23 -37.60 20.90
N SER A 696 -25.93 -37.33 21.09
CA SER A 696 -25.22 -37.67 22.35
C SER A 696 -23.72 -37.30 22.37
N ILE A 697 -23.34 -36.02 22.31
CA ILE A 697 -22.09 -35.55 22.98
C ILE A 697 -22.32 -34.15 23.56
N SER A 698 -23.02 -34.09 24.69
CA SER A 698 -22.91 -33.02 25.67
C SER A 698 -22.74 -33.70 27.01
N ASP A 699 -21.49 -33.80 27.45
CA ASP A 699 -21.09 -33.95 28.86
C ASP A 699 -19.58 -34.15 28.90
N LEU A 700 -18.85 -33.03 29.00
CA LEU A 700 -17.51 -32.90 29.58
C LEU A 700 -16.91 -31.58 29.06
N LEU A 701 -17.06 -30.51 29.84
CA LEU A 701 -16.06 -29.47 30.11
C LEU A 701 -16.70 -28.40 31.02
N ASP A 702 -16.89 -28.76 32.29
CA ASP A 702 -17.07 -27.81 33.38
C ASP A 702 -15.68 -27.29 33.79
N VAL A 703 -15.39 -26.03 33.47
CA VAL A 703 -14.41 -25.23 34.22
C VAL A 703 -15.10 -23.92 34.57
N THR A 704 -15.42 -23.82 35.85
CA THR A 704 -15.88 -22.62 36.53
C THR A 704 -14.78 -21.56 36.51
N ASP A 705 -15.08 -20.39 35.96
CA ASP A 705 -14.28 -19.19 36.21
C ASP A 705 -15.21 -18.01 36.50
N SER A 706 -15.43 -17.78 37.79
CA SER A 706 -16.21 -16.66 38.33
C SER A 706 -15.26 -15.52 38.71
N GLY A 707 -14.98 -14.67 37.72
CA GLY A 707 -14.39 -13.33 37.91
C GLY A 707 -15.28 -12.25 37.26
N PRO A 708 -15.31 -11.01 37.78
CA PRO A 708 -16.12 -9.95 37.19
C PRO A 708 -15.62 -9.60 35.77
N PRO A 709 -16.49 -9.15 34.85
CA PRO A 709 -16.13 -8.95 33.45
C PRO A 709 -15.21 -7.74 33.32
N VAL A 710 -13.90 -8.02 33.31
CA VAL A 710 -12.92 -7.08 32.76
C VAL A 710 -13.08 -7.14 31.25
N CYS A 711 -13.42 -6.01 30.63
CA CYS A 711 -13.33 -5.81 29.18
C CYS A 711 -11.84 -5.92 28.79
N SER A 712 -11.36 -7.16 28.63
CA SER A 712 -9.95 -7.52 28.41
C SER A 712 -9.55 -7.53 26.93
N ASP A 713 -10.45 -7.05 26.07
CA ASP A 713 -10.19 -6.84 24.65
C ASP A 713 -9.38 -5.55 24.45
N GLN A 714 -8.05 -5.67 24.39
CA GLN A 714 -7.21 -4.62 23.84
C GLN A 714 -7.67 -4.31 22.41
N ASP A 715 -8.35 -3.17 22.27
CA ASP A 715 -9.01 -2.76 21.03
C ASP A 715 -8.02 -2.70 19.86
N PHE A 716 -8.36 -3.41 18.77
CA PHE A 716 -7.66 -3.37 17.48
C PHE A 716 -7.31 -1.93 17.05
N VAL A 717 -8.22 -0.98 17.30
CA VAL A 717 -8.02 0.42 16.96
C VAL A 717 -6.89 1.03 17.78
N THR A 718 -6.92 0.87 19.10
CA THR A 718 -5.85 1.34 20.00
C THR A 718 -4.51 0.75 19.59
N TYR A 719 -4.43 -0.56 19.39
CA TYR A 719 -3.18 -1.22 19.00
C TYR A 719 -2.60 -0.67 17.69
N PHE A 720 -3.36 -0.69 16.59
CA PHE A 720 -2.83 -0.27 15.29
C PHE A 720 -2.71 1.25 15.14
N SER A 721 -3.43 2.04 15.91
CA SER A 721 -3.26 3.50 15.93
C SER A 721 -1.98 3.93 16.67
N GLU A 722 -1.57 3.18 17.69
CA GLU A 722 -0.34 3.41 18.45
C GLU A 722 0.90 2.74 17.85
N TYR A 723 0.75 1.57 17.19
CA TYR A 723 1.87 0.75 16.74
C TYR A 723 2.80 1.48 15.76
N ASN A 724 4.07 1.68 16.13
CA ASN A 724 5.02 2.46 15.34
C ASN A 724 6.39 1.77 15.16
N VAL A 725 6.37 0.48 14.83
CA VAL A 725 7.60 -0.27 14.56
C VAL A 725 7.98 -0.14 13.08
N CYS A 726 9.22 0.26 12.81
CA CYS A 726 9.72 0.58 11.47
C CYS A 726 10.93 -0.27 11.06
N LYS A 727 10.81 -0.97 9.93
CA LYS A 727 11.89 -1.75 9.31
C LYS A 727 12.73 -0.88 8.37
N SER A 728 13.82 -0.33 8.92
CA SER A 728 14.80 0.45 8.16
C SER A 728 16.19 0.24 8.76
N ASP A 729 17.11 -0.31 7.97
CA ASP A 729 18.49 -0.55 8.41
C ASP A 729 19.17 0.77 8.86
N GLN A 730 18.93 1.86 8.12
CA GLN A 730 19.44 3.19 8.49
C GLN A 730 18.83 3.66 9.81
N PHE A 731 17.52 3.47 10.00
CA PHE A 731 16.88 3.87 11.25
C PHE A 731 17.47 3.11 12.43
N GLY A 732 17.51 1.78 12.34
CA GLY A 732 17.92 0.96 13.46
C GLY A 732 19.40 1.14 13.80
N ASN A 733 20.27 1.39 12.82
CA ASN A 733 21.68 1.72 13.07
C ASN A 733 21.83 3.05 13.82
N GLU A 734 21.13 4.11 13.37
CA GLU A 734 21.15 5.42 14.04
C GLU A 734 20.50 5.35 15.42
N PHE A 735 19.42 4.56 15.54
CA PHE A 735 18.74 4.31 16.81
C PHE A 735 19.66 3.66 17.83
N GLN A 736 20.45 2.67 17.39
CA GLN A 736 21.42 2.01 18.24
C GLN A 736 22.61 2.94 18.57
N LEU A 737 23.11 3.72 17.60
CA LEU A 737 24.20 4.68 17.79
C LEU A 737 23.87 5.75 18.83
N HIS A 738 22.61 6.21 18.83
CA HIS A 738 22.12 7.25 19.74
C HIS A 738 21.38 6.68 20.95
N SER A 739 21.49 5.37 21.23
CA SER A 739 20.87 4.72 22.40
C SER A 739 19.37 4.98 22.54
N GLY A 740 18.65 5.13 21.42
CA GLY A 740 17.22 5.43 21.36
C GLY A 740 16.83 6.89 21.49
N ASP A 741 17.80 7.82 21.60
CA ASP A 741 17.50 9.25 21.68
C ASP A 741 17.10 9.83 20.32
N LEU A 742 15.79 9.92 20.09
CA LEU A 742 15.21 10.40 18.84
C LEU A 742 15.59 11.86 18.52
N THR A 743 15.89 12.68 19.53
CA THR A 743 16.26 14.09 19.32
C THR A 743 17.60 14.24 18.60
N LYS A 744 18.47 13.23 18.72
CA LYS A 744 19.78 13.18 18.06
C LYS A 744 19.71 12.61 16.63
N MET A 745 18.58 12.03 16.23
CA MET A 745 18.40 11.36 14.94
C MET A 745 17.87 12.28 13.82
N GLN A 746 18.16 13.59 13.88
CA GLN A 746 17.66 14.58 12.91
C GLN A 746 18.09 14.30 11.46
N ASN A 747 19.19 13.56 11.26
CA ASN A 747 19.73 13.24 9.93
C ASN A 747 19.01 12.07 9.22
N VAL A 748 18.11 11.38 9.92
CA VAL A 748 17.37 10.27 9.32
C VAL A 748 16.24 10.85 8.48
N ARG A 749 16.45 10.89 7.16
CA ARG A 749 15.59 11.50 6.13
C ARG A 749 14.09 11.22 6.24
N PHE A 750 13.69 10.17 6.95
CA PHE A 750 12.31 9.73 7.08
C PHE A 750 11.71 9.92 8.48
N LEU A 751 12.50 10.17 9.55
CA LEU A 751 11.97 10.25 10.92
C LEU A 751 10.95 11.38 11.20
N PRO A 752 11.09 12.61 10.66
CA PRO A 752 10.18 13.71 10.99
C PRO A 752 8.70 13.46 10.63
N ARG A 753 8.41 12.43 9.81
CA ARG A 753 7.06 12.08 9.38
C ARG A 753 6.47 10.89 10.15
N VAL A 754 7.20 10.31 11.09
CA VAL A 754 6.83 9.06 11.77
C VAL A 754 6.34 9.31 13.20
N THR A 755 6.51 10.52 13.75
CA THR A 755 5.99 10.94 15.06
C THR A 755 4.72 11.80 14.94
N GLY A 756 3.90 11.85 15.99
CA GLY A 756 2.66 12.64 16.06
C GLY A 756 1.36 11.83 15.87
N GLY A 757 0.22 12.48 16.09
CA GLY A 757 -1.08 11.81 16.18
C GLY A 757 -1.14 10.87 17.40
N SER A 758 -1.79 9.72 17.24
CA SER A 758 -1.83 8.66 18.26
C SER A 758 -0.60 7.74 18.28
N ARG A 759 0.40 7.98 17.42
CA ARG A 759 1.53 7.05 17.23
C ARG A 759 2.45 7.08 18.45
N ASN A 760 2.86 5.89 18.90
CA ASN A 760 4.00 5.77 19.81
C ASN A 760 5.28 6.27 19.14
N ASP A 761 6.31 6.53 19.94
CA ASP A 761 7.64 6.83 19.42
C ASP A 761 8.13 5.70 18.48
N PRO A 762 8.71 6.04 17.32
CA PRO A 762 9.13 5.05 16.35
C PRO A 762 10.20 4.14 16.97
N THR A 763 10.01 2.84 16.83
CA THR A 763 10.96 1.82 17.28
C THR A 763 11.47 1.02 16.09
N PRO A 764 12.78 0.75 15.99
CA PRO A 764 13.30 -0.02 14.86
C PRO A 764 12.85 -1.47 14.99
N TRP A 765 12.32 -2.02 13.90
CA TRP A 765 12.09 -3.45 13.82
C TRP A 765 13.44 -4.17 13.86
N SER A 766 13.57 -5.18 14.73
CA SER A 766 14.83 -5.89 14.93
C SER A 766 14.73 -7.35 14.52
N TRP A 767 15.72 -7.83 13.77
CA TRP A 767 15.91 -9.24 13.45
C TRP A 767 16.33 -10.01 14.70
N LEU A 768 15.63 -11.10 15.01
CA LEU A 768 16.03 -12.05 16.06
C LEU A 768 17.00 -13.08 15.49
N CYS A 769 18.04 -13.42 16.25
CA CYS A 769 18.91 -14.54 15.92
C CYS A 769 18.10 -15.85 15.95
N PRO A 770 18.13 -16.65 14.87
CA PRO A 770 17.37 -17.90 14.81
C PRO A 770 17.97 -19.01 15.68
N THR A 771 19.21 -18.85 16.18
CA THR A 771 19.85 -19.85 17.04
C THR A 771 19.14 -19.88 18.41
N PRO A 772 18.55 -21.03 18.81
CA PRO A 772 17.84 -21.15 20.08
C PRO A 772 18.69 -20.70 21.26
N GLY A 773 18.10 -19.92 22.18
CA GLY A 773 18.78 -19.38 23.37
C GLY A 773 19.64 -18.13 23.15
N CYS A 774 19.92 -17.71 21.92
CA CYS A 774 20.79 -16.54 21.71
C CYS A 774 20.13 -15.21 22.11
N GLY A 775 18.86 -15.01 21.77
CA GLY A 775 18.10 -13.78 22.04
C GLY A 775 18.60 -12.49 21.37
N ALA A 776 19.72 -12.54 20.63
CA ALA A 776 20.34 -11.35 20.05
C ALA A 776 19.44 -10.70 18.99
N ARG A 777 19.35 -9.36 19.05
CA ARG A 777 18.53 -8.53 18.17
C ARG A 777 19.42 -7.64 17.31
N PHE A 778 19.09 -7.53 16.03
CA PHE A 778 19.85 -6.73 15.08
C PHE A 778 18.94 -5.76 14.32
N PRO A 779 19.28 -4.47 14.24
CA PRO A 779 18.50 -3.52 13.45
C PRO A 779 18.60 -3.75 11.94
N ALA A 780 19.61 -4.49 11.48
CA ALA A 780 19.89 -4.73 10.07
C ALA A 780 20.18 -6.20 9.79
N LEU A 781 19.71 -6.70 8.64
CA LEU A 781 19.91 -8.11 8.30
C LEU A 781 21.40 -8.47 8.12
N LEU A 782 22.20 -7.53 7.61
CA LEU A 782 23.63 -7.74 7.47
C LEU A 782 24.30 -8.01 8.82
N ALA A 783 23.88 -7.30 9.87
CA ALA A 783 24.40 -7.53 11.22
C ALA A 783 23.97 -8.89 11.76
N LEU A 784 22.70 -9.29 11.54
CA LEU A 784 22.25 -10.66 11.85
C LEU A 784 23.06 -11.71 11.07
N THR A 785 23.35 -11.47 9.79
CA THR A 785 24.10 -12.41 8.95
C THR A 785 25.52 -12.58 9.47
N ILE A 786 26.20 -11.47 9.79
CA ILE A 786 27.54 -11.50 10.39
C ILE A 786 27.50 -12.24 11.73
N HIS A 787 26.53 -11.96 12.58
CA HIS A 787 26.35 -12.67 13.84
C HIS A 787 26.13 -14.18 13.62
N GLY A 788 25.25 -14.55 12.70
CA GLY A 788 24.92 -15.92 12.34
C GLY A 788 26.13 -16.74 11.88
N THR A 789 27.14 -16.12 11.27
CA THR A 789 28.40 -16.83 10.92
C THR A 789 29.20 -17.31 12.13
N SER A 790 28.94 -16.75 13.32
CA SER A 790 29.64 -17.08 14.56
C SER A 790 28.71 -17.64 15.66
N CYS A 791 27.39 -17.57 15.47
CA CYS A 791 26.40 -17.91 16.48
C CYS A 791 25.89 -19.35 16.29
N THR A 792 26.63 -20.30 16.83
CA THR A 792 26.22 -21.71 16.88
C THR A 792 25.55 -22.06 18.21
N PRO A 793 24.73 -23.12 18.30
CA PRO A 793 24.15 -23.58 19.58
C PRO A 793 25.20 -23.79 20.66
N ALA A 794 26.37 -24.35 20.32
CA ALA A 794 27.49 -24.53 21.24
C ALA A 794 28.06 -23.20 21.77
N VAL A 795 28.10 -22.16 20.94
CA VAL A 795 28.49 -20.81 21.37
C VAL A 795 27.44 -20.22 22.30
N VAL A 796 26.15 -20.39 22.00
CA VAL A 796 25.06 -19.92 22.87
C VAL A 796 25.07 -20.63 24.21
N GLN A 797 25.21 -21.96 24.23
CA GLN A 797 25.31 -22.74 25.46
C GLN A 797 26.52 -22.32 26.29
N ARG A 798 27.70 -22.18 25.66
CA ARG A 798 28.89 -21.67 26.34
C ARG A 798 28.66 -20.27 26.91
N ARG A 799 27.94 -19.39 26.21
CA ARG A 799 27.56 -18.07 26.73
C ARG A 799 26.62 -18.17 27.91
N SER A 800 25.60 -19.03 27.88
CA SER A 800 24.71 -19.22 29.02
C SER A 800 25.43 -19.80 30.23
N GLU A 801 26.34 -20.75 30.03
CA GLU A 801 27.20 -21.31 31.09
C GLU A 801 28.15 -20.24 31.66
N LEU A 802 28.76 -19.41 30.80
CA LEU A 802 29.62 -18.30 31.23
C LEU A 802 28.83 -17.18 31.92
N ALA A 803 27.59 -16.91 31.51
CA ALA A 803 26.71 -15.95 32.16
C ALA A 803 26.22 -16.46 33.52
N ALA A 804 26.13 -17.78 33.70
CA ALA A 804 25.85 -18.41 34.98
C ALA A 804 27.08 -18.44 35.92
N ARG A 805 28.30 -18.24 35.40
CA ARG A 805 29.48 -18.10 36.26
C ARG A 805 29.45 -16.77 36.99
N GLU A 806 29.61 -16.84 38.30
CA GLU A 806 29.61 -15.68 39.19
C GLU A 806 30.67 -14.65 38.78
N SER A 807 30.31 -13.39 38.93
CA SER A 807 31.23 -12.28 38.70
C SER A 807 32.35 -12.31 39.73
N ILE A 808 33.61 -12.17 39.29
CA ILE A 808 34.77 -12.27 40.17
C ILE A 808 35.14 -10.87 40.66
N SER A 809 35.06 -10.63 41.96
CA SER A 809 35.47 -9.35 42.56
C SER A 809 36.99 -9.28 42.65
N CYS A 810 37.56 -8.08 42.50
CA CYS A 810 38.99 -7.89 42.68
C CYS A 810 39.39 -8.15 44.15
N PRO A 811 40.42 -8.98 44.42
CA PRO A 811 40.83 -9.29 45.79
C PRO A 811 41.58 -8.13 46.47
N GLN A 812 41.93 -7.06 45.77
CA GLN A 812 42.69 -5.96 46.36
C GLN A 812 41.82 -5.11 47.30
N PRO A 813 42.24 -4.88 48.57
CA PRO A 813 41.49 -4.09 49.52
C PRO A 813 41.18 -2.69 49.00
N GLY A 814 39.90 -2.31 49.01
CA GLY A 814 39.44 -1.01 48.51
C GLY A 814 39.20 -0.92 47.00
N CYS A 815 39.48 -1.97 46.23
CA CYS A 815 39.12 -2.03 44.81
C CYS A 815 37.69 -2.53 44.61
N THR A 816 36.81 -1.72 44.02
CA THR A 816 35.41 -2.07 43.75
C THR A 816 35.20 -2.73 42.37
N HIS A 817 36.28 -3.10 41.68
CA HIS A 817 36.17 -3.70 40.36
C HIS A 817 35.63 -5.12 40.43
N ILE A 818 34.57 -5.37 39.67
CA ILE A 818 33.99 -6.70 39.49
C ILE A 818 34.22 -7.09 38.02
N ALA A 819 34.95 -8.17 37.80
CA ALA A 819 35.21 -8.71 36.49
C ALA A 819 34.04 -9.61 36.06
N TYR A 820 33.48 -9.29 34.90
CA TYR A 820 32.44 -10.09 34.27
C TYR A 820 33.04 -10.82 33.07
N SER A 821 32.50 -12.00 32.76
CA SER A 821 32.77 -12.61 31.45
C SER A 821 32.17 -11.72 30.37
N ILE A 822 33.00 -11.20 29.46
CA ILE A 822 32.53 -10.32 28.38
C ILE A 822 32.39 -11.16 27.11
N ASP A 823 31.14 -11.30 26.66
CA ASP A 823 30.80 -11.95 25.40
C ASP A 823 31.12 -11.04 24.19
N GLY A 824 32.39 -11.11 23.76
CA GLY A 824 32.85 -10.52 22.50
C GLY A 824 33.76 -11.49 21.74
N PRO A 825 34.13 -11.18 20.49
CA PRO A 825 35.07 -12.00 19.71
C PRO A 825 36.45 -12.17 20.38
N SER A 826 36.77 -11.35 21.40
CA SER A 826 37.96 -11.53 22.21
C SER A 826 37.87 -12.65 23.27
N GLY A 827 36.66 -13.18 23.56
CA GLY A 827 36.44 -14.32 24.46
C GLY A 827 37.15 -14.23 25.81
N ARG A 828 37.21 -13.04 26.42
CA ARG A 828 37.94 -12.86 27.69
C ARG A 828 37.06 -13.38 28.83
N THR A 829 37.54 -14.41 29.51
CA THR A 829 36.96 -14.93 30.75
C THR A 829 36.97 -13.85 31.84
N ALA A 830 36.12 -13.98 32.85
CA ALA A 830 36.15 -13.09 34.02
C ALA A 830 37.56 -13.03 34.65
N GLU A 831 38.28 -14.15 34.69
CA GLU A 831 39.69 -14.24 35.10
C GLU A 831 40.61 -13.42 34.20
N ALA A 832 40.51 -13.55 32.87
CA ALA A 832 41.36 -12.79 31.95
C ALA A 832 41.07 -11.28 32.01
N SER A 833 39.82 -10.89 32.29
CA SER A 833 39.42 -9.51 32.54
C SER A 833 39.97 -9.02 33.89
N LEU A 834 39.89 -9.84 34.93
CA LEU A 834 40.46 -9.53 36.24
C LEU A 834 41.99 -9.42 36.19
N ASP A 835 42.67 -10.32 35.49
CA ASP A 835 44.11 -10.29 35.26
C ASP A 835 44.53 -9.05 34.47
N GLN A 836 43.70 -8.61 33.52
CA GLN A 836 43.97 -7.36 32.83
C GLN A 836 43.77 -6.18 33.78
N HIS A 837 42.66 -6.12 34.51
CA HIS A 837 42.43 -5.09 35.51
C HIS A 837 43.58 -5.03 36.53
N HIS A 838 44.00 -6.19 37.06
CA HIS A 838 45.11 -6.31 37.99
C HIS A 838 46.41 -5.83 37.36
N ARG A 839 46.70 -6.19 36.10
CA ARG A 839 47.86 -5.66 35.38
C ARG A 839 47.81 -4.15 35.15
N GLU A 840 46.63 -3.59 34.96
CA GLU A 840 46.46 -2.20 34.57
C GLU A 840 46.34 -1.24 35.77
N GLN A 841 45.77 -1.71 36.88
CA GLN A 841 45.43 -0.89 38.05
C GLN A 841 46.27 -1.22 39.29
N HIS A 842 46.79 -2.45 39.43
CA HIS A 842 47.47 -2.89 40.65
C HIS A 842 48.94 -3.27 40.44
N ALA A 843 49.28 -3.91 39.32
CA ALA A 843 50.65 -4.34 39.01
C ALA A 843 51.48 -3.27 38.29
N PHE A 844 50.89 -2.10 37.99
CA PHE A 844 51.62 -1.02 37.35
C PHE A 844 52.38 -0.22 38.41
N VAL A 845 53.72 -0.37 38.42
CA VAL A 845 54.59 0.42 39.29
C VAL A 845 54.66 1.85 38.76
N PRO A 846 54.29 2.86 39.57
CA PRO A 846 54.34 4.25 39.14
C PRO A 846 55.74 4.63 38.66
N ARG A 847 55.81 5.26 37.48
CA ARG A 847 57.09 5.63 36.85
C ARG A 847 56.96 6.81 35.90
N HIS A 848 58.06 7.52 35.70
CA HIS A 848 58.19 8.51 34.65
C HIS A 848 58.22 7.87 33.26
N CYS A 849 58.05 8.68 32.22
CA CYS A 849 58.23 8.20 30.86
C CYS A 849 59.70 7.83 30.60
N PRO A 850 60.02 6.58 30.25
CA PRO A 850 61.39 6.15 30.00
C PRO A 850 61.92 6.58 28.61
N THR A 851 61.16 7.39 27.87
CA THR A 851 61.56 7.84 26.54
C THR A 851 62.57 8.97 26.69
N ASP A 852 63.78 8.74 26.19
CA ASP A 852 64.89 9.68 26.30
C ASP A 852 64.54 11.04 25.69
N GLY A 853 64.68 12.12 26.47
CA GLY A 853 64.28 13.48 26.09
C GLY A 853 62.80 13.83 26.29
N CYS A 854 62.00 12.99 26.95
CA CYS A 854 60.65 13.39 27.38
C CYS A 854 60.74 14.41 28.54
N THR A 855 60.25 15.63 28.31
CA THR A 855 60.24 16.69 29.34
C THR A 855 59.09 16.56 30.35
N ASP A 856 58.20 15.58 30.15
CA ASP A 856 57.07 15.34 31.04
C ASP A 856 57.51 14.55 32.27
N LEU A 857 57.74 15.28 33.37
CA LEU A 857 58.17 14.72 34.65
C LEU A 857 57.02 14.14 35.47
N THR A 858 55.80 14.01 34.92
CA THR A 858 54.70 13.38 35.66
C THR A 858 55.01 11.90 35.94
N ILE A 859 54.85 11.48 37.19
CA ILE A 859 54.84 10.06 37.57
C ILE A 859 53.46 9.54 37.23
N PHE A 860 53.38 8.65 36.24
CA PHE A 860 52.11 8.01 35.91
C PHE A 860 51.86 6.91 36.93
N THR A 861 50.72 6.96 37.61
CA THR A 861 50.34 5.98 38.66
C THR A 861 49.52 4.81 38.10
N ASN A 862 48.96 4.95 36.90
CA ASN A 862 48.26 3.88 36.21
C ASN A 862 48.81 3.70 34.78
N ILE A 863 48.62 2.50 34.22
CA ILE A 863 49.16 2.19 32.88
C ILE A 863 48.41 2.92 31.77
N HIS A 864 47.15 3.30 32.00
CA HIS A 864 46.30 3.91 30.99
C HIS A 864 46.81 5.31 30.65
N ASP A 865 47.10 6.12 31.66
CA ASP A 865 47.63 7.47 31.53
C ASP A 865 49.05 7.44 31.00
N PHE A 866 49.86 6.46 31.43
CA PHE A 866 51.17 6.21 30.84
C PHE A 866 51.10 5.88 29.34
N LYS A 867 50.19 4.98 28.93
CA LYS A 867 49.97 4.65 27.50
C LYS A 867 49.37 5.82 26.74
N GLN A 868 48.50 6.61 27.36
CA GLN A 868 47.90 7.78 26.76
C GLN A 868 48.93 8.89 26.55
N HIS A 869 49.82 9.12 27.52
CA HIS A 869 50.99 9.98 27.39
C HIS A 869 51.94 9.43 26.33
N GLN A 870 52.34 8.16 26.40
CA GLN A 870 53.21 7.55 25.39
C GLN A 870 52.62 7.71 24.00
N ASN A 871 51.30 7.51 23.87
CA ASN A 871 50.61 7.83 22.64
C ASN A 871 50.74 9.32 22.35
N ARG A 872 50.22 10.25 23.14
CA ARG A 872 50.22 11.69 22.84
C ARG A 872 51.60 12.32 22.61
N ALA A 873 52.58 12.00 23.44
CA ALA A 873 53.92 12.61 23.46
C ALA A 873 54.94 11.89 22.58
N HIS A 874 54.75 10.58 22.30
CA HIS A 874 55.77 9.78 21.59
C HIS A 874 55.26 9.03 20.36
N TYR A 875 54.02 8.51 20.37
CA TYR A 875 53.49 7.69 19.28
C TYR A 875 52.41 8.39 18.42
N ASN A 876 51.86 9.51 18.86
CA ASN A 876 50.72 10.20 18.24
C ASN A 876 51.24 11.37 17.41
N THR A 877 51.42 11.01 16.14
CA THR A 877 51.38 11.85 14.95
C THR A 877 52.60 12.74 14.72
N ARG A 878 53.48 12.25 13.83
CA ARG A 878 54.14 13.14 12.86
C ARG A 878 53.05 13.96 12.20
N ILE A 879 52.91 15.18 12.68
CA ILE A 879 52.05 16.21 12.13
C ILE A 879 52.42 16.34 10.65
N ILE A 880 51.46 16.10 9.75
CA ILE A 880 51.67 16.24 8.30
C ILE A 880 51.22 17.65 7.93
N PRO A 881 52.15 18.58 7.62
CA PRO A 881 51.77 19.92 7.19
C PRO A 881 51.13 19.89 5.81
N CYS A 882 50.27 20.87 5.52
CA CYS A 882 49.75 21.05 4.17
C CYS A 882 50.91 21.41 3.22
N PRO A 883 51.07 20.72 2.07
CA PRO A 883 52.12 21.03 1.11
C PRO A 883 51.82 22.26 0.23
N GLN A 884 50.70 22.96 0.45
CA GLN A 884 50.37 24.16 -0.32
C GLN A 884 51.08 25.38 0.28
N PRO A 885 51.74 26.22 -0.55
CA PRO A 885 52.26 27.49 -0.09
C PRO A 885 51.11 28.32 0.52
N ASP A 886 51.41 29.01 1.62
CA ASP A 886 50.46 29.84 2.40
C ASP A 886 49.39 29.07 3.20
N CYS A 887 49.60 27.77 3.46
CA CYS A 887 48.72 26.99 4.33
C CYS A 887 49.43 26.35 5.52
N ASP A 888 49.28 26.95 6.70
CA ASP A 888 49.91 26.48 7.95
C ASP A 888 49.13 25.36 8.67
N LYS A 889 48.09 24.82 8.02
CA LYS A 889 47.25 23.79 8.63
C LYS A 889 47.95 22.45 8.62
N THR A 890 47.76 21.69 9.71
CA THR A 890 48.43 20.41 9.89
C THR A 890 47.47 19.29 10.31
N TYR A 891 47.83 18.05 9.97
CA TYR A 891 46.91 16.92 10.04
C TYR A 891 47.50 15.68 10.69
N LYS A 892 46.67 15.02 11.50
CA LYS A 892 46.97 13.75 12.21
C LYS A 892 46.91 12.52 11.30
N SER A 893 46.28 12.60 10.13
CA SER A 893 46.17 11.48 9.20
C SER A 893 46.15 11.94 7.73
N LYS A 894 46.62 11.07 6.83
CA LYS A 894 46.57 11.30 5.38
C LYS A 894 45.14 11.53 4.87
N GLN A 895 44.15 10.84 5.44
CA GLN A 895 42.77 10.97 5.02
C GLN A 895 42.24 12.38 5.31
N LYS A 896 42.56 12.94 6.48
CA LYS A 896 42.15 14.31 6.83
C LYS A 896 42.92 15.37 6.02
N LEU A 897 44.20 15.15 5.74
CA LEU A 897 44.94 16.01 4.80
C LEU A 897 44.31 15.98 3.40
N LYS A 898 43.90 14.81 2.90
CA LYS A 898 43.20 14.71 1.61
C LYS A 898 41.87 15.44 1.62
N THR A 899 41.07 15.29 2.67
CA THR A 899 39.80 16.02 2.79
C THR A 899 40.04 17.53 2.83
N HIS A 900 41.10 17.99 3.49
CA HIS A 900 41.48 19.40 3.50
C HIS A 900 41.99 19.90 2.14
N LEU A 901 42.87 19.16 1.46
CA LEU A 901 43.35 19.52 0.13
C LEU A 901 42.18 19.60 -0.88
N LEU A 902 41.17 18.75 -0.69
CA LEU A 902 39.93 18.80 -1.47
C LEU A 902 39.09 20.03 -1.11
N SER A 903 38.89 20.33 0.18
CA SER A 903 37.94 21.37 0.61
C SER A 903 38.51 22.79 0.64
N ALA A 904 39.76 22.98 1.05
CA ALA A 904 40.38 24.29 1.23
C ALA A 904 41.24 24.71 0.03
N HIS A 905 41.71 23.75 -0.77
CA HIS A 905 42.55 24.01 -1.95
C HIS A 905 41.94 23.56 -3.27
N GLY A 906 40.71 23.03 -3.24
CA GLY A 906 39.96 22.66 -4.45
C GLY A 906 40.62 21.59 -5.33
N ILE A 907 41.54 20.79 -4.78
CA ILE A 907 42.26 19.76 -5.55
C ILE A 907 41.34 18.55 -5.70
N THR A 908 40.64 18.43 -6.84
CA THR A 908 39.68 17.36 -7.11
C THR A 908 40.29 16.12 -7.79
N ASP A 909 41.47 16.25 -8.39
CA ASP A 909 42.20 15.15 -9.03
C ASP A 909 42.77 14.17 -7.97
N THR A 910 42.25 12.94 -7.99
CA THR A 910 42.57 11.86 -7.05
C THR A 910 44.04 11.44 -7.05
N ASP A 911 44.72 11.48 -8.20
CA ASP A 911 46.13 11.10 -8.30
C ASP A 911 47.04 12.21 -7.80
N LYS A 912 46.70 13.46 -8.11
CA LYS A 912 47.39 14.65 -7.58
C LYS A 912 47.25 14.75 -6.05
N LEU A 913 46.06 14.51 -5.51
CA LEU A 913 45.79 14.40 -4.07
C LEU A 913 46.65 13.33 -3.38
N LYS A 914 46.79 12.17 -4.03
CA LYS A 914 47.61 11.07 -3.50
C LYS A 914 49.09 11.44 -3.51
N ARG A 915 49.60 11.99 -4.62
CA ARG A 915 51.00 12.44 -4.75
C ARG A 915 51.35 13.51 -3.71
N LEU A 916 50.50 14.52 -3.52
CA LEU A 916 50.73 15.58 -2.53
C LEU A 916 50.69 15.05 -1.09
N ALA A 917 49.74 14.17 -0.76
CA ALA A 917 49.66 13.54 0.56
C ALA A 917 50.80 12.55 0.84
N ASP A 918 51.41 11.98 -0.21
CA ASP A 918 52.57 11.08 -0.09
C ASP A 918 53.89 11.87 -0.05
N ALA A 919 53.98 13.00 -0.74
CA ALA A 919 55.14 13.91 -0.75
C ALA A 919 55.32 14.67 0.57
N ALA A 920 54.24 14.99 1.29
CA ALA A 920 54.27 15.70 2.57
C ALA A 920 54.91 14.92 3.75
N LYS A 921 55.57 13.77 3.52
CA LYS A 921 56.27 13.01 4.56
C LYS A 921 57.73 13.47 4.70
N PRO A 922 58.19 13.89 5.89
CA PRO A 922 59.63 14.00 6.14
C PRO A 922 60.27 12.59 6.11
N ARG A 923 61.33 12.43 5.30
CA ARG A 923 62.14 11.20 5.19
C ARG A 923 62.67 10.84 6.59
N ALA A 924 62.19 9.73 7.17
CA ALA A 924 62.76 9.19 8.40
C ALA A 924 64.19 8.70 8.14
N LYS A 925 65.15 9.05 9.01
CA LYS A 925 66.43 8.34 9.09
C LYS A 925 66.16 6.85 9.31
N LYS A 926 66.79 6.00 8.50
CA LYS A 926 66.68 4.54 8.54
C LYS A 926 67.14 4.04 9.91
N SER A 927 66.23 3.61 10.77
CA SER A 927 66.57 2.82 11.96
C SER A 927 65.88 1.47 11.90
N ARG A 928 66.74 0.43 11.93
CA ARG A 928 66.53 -1.03 11.89
C ARG A 928 66.58 -1.65 10.48
N PRO A 929 67.53 -2.59 10.23
CA PRO A 929 67.50 -3.42 9.04
C PRO A 929 66.20 -4.21 9.03
N ALA A 930 65.50 -4.18 7.89
CA ALA A 930 64.28 -4.94 7.71
C ALA A 930 64.58 -6.41 7.93
N LYS A 931 64.00 -7.01 8.98
CA LYS A 931 63.90 -8.47 9.04
C LYS A 931 63.24 -8.94 7.74
N PRO A 932 63.79 -9.94 7.04
CA PRO A 932 63.15 -10.48 5.84
C PRO A 932 61.79 -11.04 6.27
N SER A 933 60.74 -10.28 5.98
CA SER A 933 59.37 -10.76 6.03
C SER A 933 59.26 -11.75 4.89
N THR A 934 59.11 -13.03 5.23
CA THR A 934 58.71 -14.09 4.32
C THR A 934 57.31 -13.75 3.81
N LYS A 935 57.25 -12.90 2.79
CA LYS A 935 56.00 -12.50 2.14
C LYS A 935 55.54 -13.68 1.29
N TYR A 936 54.31 -14.11 1.53
CA TYR A 936 53.58 -15.00 0.64
C TYR A 936 53.69 -14.46 -0.80
N GLN A 937 54.28 -15.23 -1.71
CA GLN A 937 54.31 -14.87 -3.12
C GLN A 937 52.96 -15.22 -3.75
N PRO A 938 52.31 -14.31 -4.49
CA PRO A 938 51.06 -14.61 -5.17
C PRO A 938 51.29 -15.72 -6.20
N HIS A 939 50.59 -16.84 -6.06
CA HIS A 939 50.58 -17.93 -7.04
C HIS A 939 49.19 -18.03 -7.65
N GLN A 940 49.12 -18.47 -8.91
CA GLN A 940 47.84 -18.76 -9.56
C GLN A 940 47.19 -19.94 -8.85
N CYS A 941 45.86 -19.92 -8.74
CA CYS A 941 45.10 -21.03 -8.21
C CYS A 941 45.46 -22.32 -8.96
N GLY A 942 45.89 -23.35 -8.23
CA GLY A 942 46.37 -24.61 -8.79
C GLY A 942 45.27 -25.55 -9.27
N VAL A 943 44.01 -25.11 -9.27
CA VAL A 943 42.86 -25.89 -9.76
C VAL A 943 42.69 -25.62 -11.25
N ASP A 944 42.59 -26.69 -12.05
CA ASP A 944 42.50 -26.61 -13.52
C ASP A 944 41.42 -25.63 -13.99
N GLY A 945 41.82 -24.74 -14.90
CA GLY A 945 40.95 -23.70 -15.46
C GLY A 945 40.83 -22.41 -14.63
N CYS A 946 41.38 -22.35 -13.41
CA CYS A 946 41.32 -21.15 -12.58
C CYS A 946 42.49 -20.19 -12.82
N LYS A 947 42.20 -18.94 -13.22
CA LYS A 947 43.22 -17.90 -13.48
C LYS A 947 43.43 -16.91 -12.33
N LEU A 948 42.75 -17.10 -11.20
CA LEU A 948 42.83 -16.15 -10.09
C LEU A 948 44.20 -16.27 -9.39
N THR A 949 44.84 -15.14 -9.09
CA THR A 949 46.15 -15.06 -8.40
C THR A 949 46.02 -14.31 -7.08
N PRO A 950 45.67 -14.99 -5.97
CA PRO A 950 45.40 -14.32 -4.70
C PRO A 950 46.68 -13.71 -4.12
N LYS A 951 46.62 -12.44 -3.73
CA LYS A 951 47.79 -11.70 -3.20
C LYS A 951 48.17 -12.06 -1.75
N LEU A 952 47.30 -12.78 -1.03
CA LEU A 952 47.45 -13.15 0.38
C LEU A 952 47.01 -14.60 0.58
N ARG A 953 47.72 -15.36 1.42
CA ARG A 953 47.38 -16.77 1.75
C ARG A 953 45.92 -16.96 2.14
N VAL A 954 45.41 -16.11 3.04
CA VAL A 954 44.01 -16.18 3.52
C VAL A 954 43.01 -15.99 2.38
N HIS A 955 43.34 -15.19 1.37
CA HIS A 955 42.49 -15.02 0.20
C HIS A 955 42.56 -16.22 -0.75
N HIS A 956 43.71 -16.91 -0.80
CA HIS A 956 43.85 -18.14 -1.57
C HIS A 956 43.03 -19.28 -0.95
N VAL A 957 43.14 -19.50 0.36
CA VAL A 957 42.33 -20.50 1.09
C VAL A 957 40.83 -20.21 0.91
N ARG A 958 40.40 -18.95 1.11
CA ARG A 958 38.98 -18.57 0.95
C ARG A 958 38.49 -18.72 -0.49
N HIS A 959 39.35 -18.47 -1.48
CA HIS A 959 39.03 -18.68 -2.89
C HIS A 959 38.81 -20.16 -3.21
N LEU A 960 39.69 -21.05 -2.73
CA LEU A 960 39.55 -22.50 -2.90
C LEU A 960 38.25 -23.02 -2.27
N ILE A 961 37.90 -22.56 -1.06
CA ILE A 961 36.65 -22.95 -0.39
C ILE A 961 35.42 -22.48 -1.19
N ARG A 962 35.41 -21.22 -1.67
CA ARG A 962 34.20 -20.63 -2.27
C ARG A 962 34.00 -20.93 -3.74
N VAL A 963 35.08 -21.05 -4.50
CA VAL A 963 35.03 -21.21 -5.96
C VAL A 963 35.22 -22.66 -6.36
N HIS A 964 36.00 -23.41 -5.58
CA HIS A 964 36.32 -24.81 -5.87
C HIS A 964 35.71 -25.80 -4.87
N ASN A 965 34.93 -25.32 -3.88
CA ASN A 965 34.28 -26.14 -2.85
C ASN A 965 35.24 -27.04 -2.05
N PHE A 966 36.48 -26.60 -1.86
CA PHE A 966 37.43 -27.32 -1.01
C PHE A 966 36.97 -27.24 0.46
N SER A 967 37.18 -28.31 1.23
CA SER A 967 37.08 -28.22 2.69
C SER A 967 38.15 -27.26 3.23
N GLU A 968 37.98 -26.72 4.43
CA GLU A 968 38.96 -25.78 5.00
C GLU A 968 40.35 -26.43 5.15
N ALA A 969 40.40 -27.70 5.54
CA ALA A 969 41.63 -28.49 5.63
C ALA A 969 42.28 -28.71 4.25
N ASP A 970 41.49 -29.09 3.24
CA ASP A 970 42.00 -29.32 1.88
C ASP A 970 42.46 -28.01 1.24
N ALA A 971 41.75 -26.91 1.49
CA ALA A 971 42.11 -25.58 1.02
C ALA A 971 43.41 -25.08 1.67
N GLU A 972 43.66 -25.40 2.95
CA GLU A 972 44.94 -25.09 3.60
C GLU A 972 46.09 -25.95 3.08
N ALA A 973 45.83 -27.23 2.77
CA ALA A 973 46.81 -28.16 2.21
C ALA A 973 47.18 -27.83 0.76
N ALA A 974 46.20 -27.39 -0.05
CA ALA A 974 46.37 -27.06 -1.46
C ALA A 974 47.09 -25.73 -1.72
N VAL A 975 47.20 -24.85 -0.72
CA VAL A 975 47.98 -23.61 -0.87
C VAL A 975 49.48 -23.91 -0.70
N PRO A 976 50.35 -23.60 -1.68
CA PRO A 976 51.77 -23.94 -1.64
C PRO A 976 52.44 -23.46 -0.34
N GLN A 977 52.93 -24.42 0.45
CA GLN A 977 53.69 -24.14 1.66
C GLN A 977 55.14 -23.78 1.29
N GLY A 978 55.37 -22.56 0.80
CA GLY A 978 56.74 -22.05 0.69
C GLY A 978 57.39 -22.03 2.09
N ALA A 979 58.61 -22.57 2.24
CA ALA A 979 59.29 -22.83 3.51
C ALA A 979 59.19 -21.67 4.54
N PHE A 980 58.22 -21.77 5.45
CA PHE A 980 58.19 -20.97 6.68
C PHE A 980 58.80 -21.83 7.79
N LYS A 981 59.95 -21.42 8.35
CA LYS A 981 60.38 -21.96 9.65
C LYS A 981 59.28 -21.61 10.65
N THR A 982 58.52 -22.62 11.07
CA THR A 982 57.54 -22.49 12.15
C THR A 982 58.28 -21.92 13.36
N ARG A 983 57.83 -20.76 13.83
CA ARG A 983 58.39 -20.12 15.01
C ARG A 983 57.94 -20.94 16.21
N ARG A 984 58.73 -21.96 16.57
CA ARG A 984 58.55 -22.77 17.78
C ARG A 984 58.48 -21.78 18.95
N ARG A 985 57.32 -21.74 19.61
CA ARG A 985 57.03 -20.90 20.76
C ARG A 985 57.87 -21.47 21.91
N THR A 986 59.03 -20.87 22.20
CA THR A 986 59.83 -21.24 23.37
C THR A 986 59.02 -20.95 24.62
N LYS A 987 58.63 -22.01 25.33
CA LYS A 987 58.11 -21.96 26.70
C LYS A 987 59.20 -21.31 27.55
N LYS A 988 58.88 -20.19 28.20
CA LYS A 988 59.76 -19.54 29.18
C LYS A 988 59.79 -20.45 30.40
N LYS A 989 60.92 -21.13 30.61
CA LYS A 989 61.26 -21.89 31.82
C LYS A 989 61.62 -20.86 32.89
N ASN A 990 60.90 -20.85 34.01
CA ASN A 990 61.38 -20.23 35.24
C ASN A 990 62.27 -21.26 35.94
N ASN A 991 63.43 -20.80 36.39
CA ASN A 991 64.22 -21.48 37.42
C ASN A 991 63.53 -21.24 38.76
N ASP A 992 63.42 -22.27 39.59
CA ASP A 992 63.68 -22.21 41.02
C ASP A 992 64.16 -23.62 41.44
N ASP A 993 65.00 -23.62 42.47
CA ASP A 993 66.04 -24.60 42.79
C ASP A 993 65.55 -25.89 43.49
N GLU A 994 66.52 -26.79 43.58
CA GLU A 994 66.60 -28.11 44.22
C GLU A 994 65.97 -28.22 45.62
N ASN A 995 65.27 -29.33 45.87
CA ASN A 995 65.60 -30.24 46.97
C ASN A 995 64.86 -31.58 46.83
N ASP A 996 65.61 -32.62 47.16
CA ASP A 996 65.29 -34.05 47.19
C ASP A 996 64.11 -34.38 48.11
N ASP A 997 63.32 -35.42 47.78
CA ASP A 997 63.14 -36.59 48.64
C ASP A 997 62.27 -37.68 47.97
N ASP A 998 62.50 -38.90 48.43
CA ASP A 998 62.15 -40.21 47.87
C ASP A 998 60.67 -40.62 47.84
N GLY A 999 60.37 -41.68 47.06
CA GLY A 999 59.18 -42.55 47.19
C GLY A 999 58.40 -42.68 45.88
N ASP A 1000 58.62 -43.70 45.05
CA ASP A 1000 58.11 -45.08 45.21
C ASP A 1000 56.58 -45.12 45.33
N ASP A 1001 55.86 -45.39 44.24
CA ASP A 1001 55.13 -46.65 44.06
C ASP A 1001 54.31 -46.66 42.75
N GLY A 1002 54.12 -47.86 42.19
CA GLY A 1002 53.65 -48.11 40.84
C GLY A 1002 52.16 -47.94 40.52
N GLY A 1003 51.78 -48.47 39.35
CA GLY A 1003 50.44 -48.98 39.08
C GLY A 1003 49.73 -48.36 37.87
N ASP A 1004 49.90 -49.02 36.73
CA ASP A 1004 48.86 -49.66 35.91
C ASP A 1004 47.51 -48.98 35.59
N ASP A 1005 47.13 -49.23 34.32
CA ASP A 1005 45.78 -49.29 33.73
C ASP A 1005 44.96 -47.99 33.68
N GLY A 1006 44.29 -47.60 32.60
CA GLY A 1006 43.63 -48.36 31.55
C GLY A 1006 42.28 -47.67 31.28
N GLU A 1007 41.94 -47.53 30.00
CA GLU A 1007 40.78 -46.83 29.37
C GLU A 1007 40.86 -45.31 29.12
#